data_AF-A0A7V9S4Q7-F1
#
_entry.id   AF-A0A7V9S4Q7-F1
#
_cell.length_a   1.000
_cell.length_b   1.000
_cell.length_c   1.000
_cell.angle_alpha   90.00
_cell.angle_beta   90.00
_cell.angle_gamma   90.00
#
_symmetry.space_group_name_H-M   'P 1'
#
loop_
_entity.id
_entity.type
_entity.pdbx_description
1 polymer ?
#
loop_
_entity_poly.entity_id
_entity_poly.type
_entity_poly.pdbx_seq_one_letter_code
_entity_poly.pdbx_strand_id
1 'polypeptide(L)'
;MKISCFLLSLLLNVVWVFAQAPTDYTNLLKKNTNSFCIASNRNSEENQIEVLKLSTYSQELKPIFIRGSFSVLNYPDLKFAEIKVYNASDDKLIGIFNSNQFTGKYLLILAPNIKYLFQIKFGIYETIEQIVEVPLKVVYEICKQEITVSIHDTKKPTVKINNWFSDGNATFFRLPMHEDLEQDKFINYQAPLAFSNPIKEPVTSINELVKKQIEIEEKRPIEAKTAFNNKDFITAGALYAQLLQNDSGEPFLNYYYGICLLNTEKRKSKAITFLQNATLAKEIPYDVWFHLGNAYHLSCMFKDAQSSYEQFEKKCSNEEGLKTNIDLLIKNCESGNKLFAEQNSIEIESRTYIDNSRLLTYYNSQLINERIKYKTEFFISPLDKKKKEKLLMCSNGNSETIQVSYGLTGNSKKDLYKNALMQDGSYGQSEALETLNTPYDEDYPFITENGKTLYFSSKGHNSMGGYDIFKCTRNSITSSWSAPVNLGYPINSPFDDILFVTDSIGEFASFSSNRRDQNQFEYINIKLLKNTLPVFIIKGHFTTLDSLNSRDAIITIFDNESGEMAGICRTNSVSGNYLMALNPNKEYELTVSCIYYPEFSAILIIPEKTSDFIFRQEIRVLIENDEVVLKINNFFTEESAASLPAEYPLSKHEISAKKVIVSVSSKPIRTNEQQIKDKEMIKKAISFTQQGKFIEAVEIFTELEWIMDIQGTDAYYFGLSLFNTRKDKVLCSQYFEKAATISSSPEDVFYYLGKSYYYSYRFSKAITAYEIFKKTAKAVDIEKLKINEEIVFCENGKKHVDNPSVIEVIKRHTVSFDHIIKIYSDIESGAKVLVIPEDIKSNNDKKKNYQSTLFLSPDKTHILFSSYGESDNKDIFSLRKLPNGEWSIPFKLDVINTIYDEEFPFLSVDGKSLFFSSKGHETMGGFDIFKSDWDELNSSWKKPVNLGVPLNSPFDDLLYIECSK
;
A
#
# COMPACT_ATOMS: atom_id res chain seq x y z
N MET A 1 -66.14 13.81 -19.63
CA MET A 1 -66.28 15.12 -18.96
C MET A 1 -65.87 14.93 -17.51
N LYS A 2 -64.83 15.66 -17.05
CA LYS A 2 -64.00 15.43 -15.84
C LYS A 2 -63.21 14.12 -15.93
N ILE A 3 -61.90 14.10 -16.17
CA ILE A 3 -60.84 14.79 -15.44
C ILE A 3 -59.86 15.38 -16.46
N SER A 4 -60.03 16.66 -16.76
CA SER A 4 -59.08 17.51 -17.47
C SER A 4 -58.67 18.55 -16.45
N CYS A 5 -57.50 18.38 -15.82
CA CYS A 5 -56.78 19.38 -15.00
C CYS A 5 -55.45 18.90 -14.36
N PHE A 6 -54.94 17.68 -14.64
CA PHE A 6 -53.67 17.22 -14.03
C PHE A 6 -52.54 16.92 -15.04
N LEU A 7 -52.75 17.21 -16.33
CA LEU A 7 -51.81 16.89 -17.41
C LEU A 7 -51.26 18.14 -18.14
N LEU A 8 -51.46 19.34 -17.57
CA LEU A 8 -51.01 20.61 -18.15
C LEU A 8 -49.87 21.31 -17.39
N SER A 9 -49.24 20.66 -16.41
CA SER A 9 -48.08 21.21 -15.67
C SER A 9 -46.75 20.50 -15.94
N LEU A 10 -46.70 19.53 -16.87
CA LEU A 10 -45.52 18.69 -17.06
C LEU A 10 -44.84 18.78 -18.44
N LEU A 11 -45.22 19.75 -19.30
CA LEU A 11 -44.74 19.79 -20.70
C LEU A 11 -44.33 21.18 -21.22
N LEU A 12 -43.85 22.06 -20.33
CA LEU A 12 -43.17 23.30 -20.71
C LEU A 12 -42.03 23.54 -19.72
N ASN A 13 -40.86 22.96 -20.01
CA ASN A 13 -39.53 23.47 -19.64
C ASN A 13 -38.45 22.49 -20.12
N VAL A 14 -38.35 22.35 -21.44
CA VAL A 14 -37.16 21.82 -22.11
C VAL A 14 -36.93 22.76 -23.30
N VAL A 15 -35.81 23.50 -23.24
CA VAL A 15 -35.07 24.16 -24.35
C VAL A 15 -35.25 25.70 -24.48
N TRP A 16 -34.12 26.39 -24.22
CA TRP A 16 -33.73 27.82 -24.30
C TRP A 16 -34.15 28.79 -23.17
N VAL A 17 -33.21 29.07 -22.25
CA VAL A 17 -32.45 30.35 -22.20
C VAL A 17 -31.10 30.10 -21.52
N PHE A 18 -30.03 30.12 -22.32
CA PHE A 18 -28.71 30.57 -21.88
C PHE A 18 -28.79 32.09 -21.66
N ALA A 19 -28.65 32.57 -20.42
CA ALA A 19 -28.14 33.90 -20.08
C ALA A 19 -28.10 34.10 -18.56
N GLN A 20 -26.96 34.62 -18.09
CA GLN A 20 -26.70 35.17 -16.75
C GLN A 20 -26.52 34.16 -15.61
N ALA A 21 -25.28 33.70 -15.49
CA ALA A 21 -24.69 33.37 -14.19
C ALA A 21 -24.90 34.53 -13.20
N PRO A 22 -25.32 34.27 -11.95
CA PRO A 22 -24.92 35.13 -10.86
C PRO A 22 -23.45 34.80 -10.59
N THR A 23 -22.56 35.62 -11.15
CA THR A 23 -21.21 35.82 -10.63
C THR A 23 -21.33 36.39 -9.21
N ASP A 24 -21.50 35.52 -8.22
CA ASP A 24 -21.19 35.84 -6.83
C ASP A 24 -21.13 34.56 -5.96
N TYR A 25 -20.23 33.64 -6.31
CA TYR A 25 -19.73 32.61 -5.38
C TYR A 25 -18.69 33.19 -4.39
N THR A 26 -18.78 34.50 -4.11
CA THR A 26 -17.90 35.22 -3.18
C THR A 26 -18.60 35.65 -1.89
N ASN A 27 -19.91 35.40 -1.70
CA ASN A 27 -20.66 35.96 -0.56
C ASN A 27 -21.51 35.00 0.29
N LEU A 28 -21.21 33.69 0.31
CA LEU A 28 -21.73 32.77 1.35
C LEU A 28 -20.71 32.48 2.48
N LEU A 29 -19.61 33.24 2.55
CA LEU A 29 -18.67 33.24 3.66
C LEU A 29 -18.94 34.40 4.62
N LYS A 30 -19.99 34.29 5.44
CA LYS A 30 -19.99 34.95 6.75
C LYS A 30 -19.92 33.89 7.85
N LYS A 31 -18.75 33.24 7.91
CA LYS A 31 -18.30 32.46 9.07
C LYS A 31 -18.03 33.44 10.22
N ASN A 32 -18.68 33.24 11.36
CA ASN A 32 -18.16 33.76 12.64
C ASN A 32 -17.05 32.80 13.10
N THR A 33 -15.84 32.98 12.57
CA THR A 33 -14.63 32.36 13.11
C THR A 33 -13.94 33.39 14.00
N ASN A 34 -14.07 33.25 15.32
CA ASN A 34 -13.22 33.99 16.25
C ASN A 34 -11.84 33.33 16.22
N SER A 35 -10.86 34.00 15.63
CA SER A 35 -9.47 33.55 15.65
C SER A 35 -8.73 34.14 16.85
N PHE A 36 -7.85 33.36 17.47
CA PHE A 36 -7.08 33.77 18.64
C PHE A 36 -5.67 33.17 18.59
N CYS A 37 -4.71 33.78 19.26
CA CYS A 37 -3.33 33.30 19.34
C CYS A 37 -3.03 32.75 20.73
N ILE A 38 -2.28 31.64 20.78
CA ILE A 38 -1.66 31.11 22.00
C ILE A 38 -0.17 30.84 21.79
N ALA A 39 0.58 30.70 22.87
CA ALA A 39 1.96 30.27 22.84
C ALA A 39 2.15 28.98 23.67
N SER A 40 2.95 28.03 23.20
CA SER A 40 3.15 26.75 23.88
C SER A 40 4.58 26.24 23.74
N ASN A 41 5.14 25.64 24.79
CA ASN A 41 6.45 24.98 24.71
C ASN A 41 6.36 23.46 24.48
N ARG A 42 5.16 22.90 24.25
CA ARG A 42 4.94 21.45 24.05
C ARG A 42 5.80 20.79 22.97
N ASN A 43 6.19 21.54 21.94
CA ASN A 43 6.95 21.05 20.78
C ASN A 43 8.34 21.71 20.62
N SER A 44 8.70 22.64 21.51
CA SER A 44 9.81 23.56 21.29
C SER A 44 11.17 23.00 21.77
N GLU A 45 12.26 23.51 21.22
CA GLU A 45 13.62 23.26 21.73
C GLU A 45 13.88 24.16 22.96
N GLU A 46 14.98 23.91 23.70
CA GLU A 46 15.38 24.76 24.81
C GLU A 46 15.44 26.24 24.36
N ASN A 47 14.79 27.11 25.15
CA ASN A 47 14.69 28.56 24.92
C ASN A 47 13.85 29.01 23.69
N GLN A 48 13.03 28.13 23.11
CA GLN A 48 12.05 28.47 22.08
C GLN A 48 10.60 28.25 22.55
N ILE A 49 9.67 29.02 22.00
CA ILE A 49 8.23 28.82 22.18
C ILE A 49 7.51 28.89 20.85
N GLU A 50 6.50 28.02 20.70
CA GLU A 50 5.68 27.97 19.52
C GLU A 50 4.49 28.90 19.67
N VAL A 51 4.25 29.79 18.70
CA VAL A 51 3.07 30.65 18.67
C VAL A 51 2.09 30.16 17.62
N LEU A 52 0.89 29.82 18.07
CA LEU A 52 -0.19 29.23 17.31
C LEU A 52 -1.31 30.25 17.13
N LYS A 53 -1.67 30.58 15.88
CA LYS A 53 -2.94 31.22 15.56
C LYS A 53 -3.99 30.14 15.34
N LEU A 54 -5.08 30.21 16.07
CA LEU A 54 -6.13 29.22 16.17
C LEU A 54 -7.50 29.81 15.79
N SER A 55 -8.48 28.97 15.43
CA SER A 55 -9.90 29.33 15.29
C SER A 55 -10.76 28.32 16.05
N THR A 56 -11.83 28.79 16.69
CA THR A 56 -12.90 27.87 17.13
C THR A 56 -13.68 27.37 15.92
N TYR A 57 -14.00 26.06 15.91
CA TYR A 57 -14.81 25.44 14.86
C TYR A 57 -16.29 25.41 15.31
N SER A 58 -17.21 25.92 14.49
CA SER A 58 -18.64 26.03 14.85
C SER A 58 -19.52 24.86 14.38
N GLN A 59 -18.94 23.76 13.89
CA GLN A 59 -19.67 22.59 13.39
C GLN A 59 -19.36 21.34 14.24
N GLU A 60 -20.36 20.47 14.42
CA GLU A 60 -20.20 19.15 15.04
C GLU A 60 -19.09 18.35 14.34
N LEU A 61 -18.14 17.83 15.13
CA LEU A 61 -17.03 17.03 14.62
C LEU A 61 -17.54 15.69 14.06
N LYS A 62 -17.07 15.35 12.85
CA LYS A 62 -17.19 13.99 12.32
C LYS A 62 -16.11 13.10 12.95
N PRO A 63 -16.44 11.87 13.37
CA PRO A 63 -15.43 10.94 13.87
C PRO A 63 -14.44 10.55 12.75
N ILE A 64 -13.22 10.21 13.14
CA ILE A 64 -12.17 9.75 12.22
C ILE A 64 -12.29 8.24 12.05
N PHE A 65 -12.36 7.80 10.80
CA PHE A 65 -12.27 6.39 10.45
C PHE A 65 -10.80 6.02 10.24
N ILE A 66 -10.31 4.99 10.94
CA ILE A 66 -8.94 4.48 10.79
C ILE A 66 -8.99 3.07 10.25
N ARG A 67 -8.53 2.85 9.02
CA ARG A 67 -8.30 1.53 8.44
C ARG A 67 -6.95 0.99 8.90
N GLY A 68 -6.99 0.05 9.81
CA GLY A 68 -5.84 -0.59 10.41
C GLY A 68 -5.49 -1.94 9.78
N SER A 69 -4.22 -2.34 9.85
CA SER A 69 -3.77 -3.73 9.64
C SER A 69 -3.02 -4.24 10.85
N PHE A 70 -3.27 -5.48 11.26
CA PHE A 70 -2.60 -6.18 12.35
C PHE A 70 -1.82 -7.36 11.77
N SER A 71 -0.54 -7.46 12.11
CA SER A 71 0.30 -8.59 11.72
C SER A 71 1.22 -9.01 12.85
N VAL A 72 1.55 -10.30 12.91
CA VAL A 72 2.51 -10.85 13.85
C VAL A 72 3.71 -11.37 13.07
N LEU A 73 4.88 -10.76 13.29
CA LEU A 73 6.14 -11.09 12.66
C LEU A 73 6.46 -12.56 12.91
N ASN A 74 6.77 -13.29 11.83
CA ASN A 74 7.05 -14.73 11.81
C ASN A 74 5.86 -15.66 12.13
N TYR A 75 4.65 -15.13 12.37
CA TYR A 75 3.43 -15.92 12.63
C TYR A 75 2.26 -15.43 11.76
N PRO A 76 2.31 -15.65 10.44
CA PRO A 76 1.35 -15.09 9.47
C PRO A 76 -0.07 -15.60 9.59
N ASP A 77 -0.30 -16.74 10.21
CA ASP A 77 -1.65 -17.26 10.46
C ASP A 77 -2.32 -16.56 11.65
N LEU A 78 -1.54 -15.83 12.46
CA LEU A 78 -1.99 -15.20 13.69
C LEU A 78 -2.37 -13.74 13.42
N LYS A 79 -3.42 -13.57 12.61
CA LYS A 79 -3.93 -12.26 12.15
C LYS A 79 -5.10 -11.73 12.98
N PHE A 80 -5.62 -12.54 13.89
CA PHE A 80 -6.68 -12.14 14.81
C PHE A 80 -6.09 -11.48 16.06
N ALA A 81 -6.54 -10.27 16.35
CA ALA A 81 -6.29 -9.52 17.55
C ALA A 81 -7.56 -8.82 18.00
N GLU A 82 -7.84 -8.91 19.30
CA GLU A 82 -8.81 -8.08 20.00
C GLU A 82 -8.08 -6.81 20.46
N ILE A 83 -8.44 -5.67 19.89
CA ILE A 83 -7.89 -4.34 20.15
C ILE A 83 -8.92 -3.58 20.98
N LYS A 84 -8.74 -3.53 22.29
CA LYS A 84 -9.54 -2.66 23.16
C LYS A 84 -8.91 -1.28 23.17
N VAL A 85 -9.69 -0.27 22.82
CA VAL A 85 -9.23 1.11 22.79
C VAL A 85 -9.82 1.84 23.99
N TYR A 86 -8.96 2.44 24.80
CA TYR A 86 -9.31 3.27 25.93
C TYR A 86 -8.89 4.71 25.64
N ASN A 87 -9.58 5.70 26.20
CA ASN A 87 -9.03 7.04 26.27
C ASN A 87 -7.82 6.99 27.21
N ALA A 88 -6.64 7.41 26.73
CA ALA A 88 -5.39 7.25 27.46
C ALA A 88 -5.39 8.07 28.76
N SER A 89 -6.19 9.12 28.84
CA SER A 89 -6.18 10.06 29.95
C SER A 89 -7.02 9.64 31.13
N ASP A 90 -8.17 9.00 30.90
CA ASP A 90 -9.09 8.57 31.96
C ASP A 90 -9.19 7.05 32.14
N ASP A 91 -8.57 6.27 31.24
CA ASP A 91 -8.69 4.82 31.10
C ASP A 91 -10.13 4.33 30.82
N LYS A 92 -11.00 5.17 30.24
CA LYS A 92 -12.35 4.75 29.85
C LYS A 92 -12.34 3.97 28.55
N LEU A 93 -13.00 2.82 28.52
CA LEU A 93 -13.14 2.01 27.31
C LEU A 93 -13.98 2.75 26.26
N ILE A 94 -13.39 2.94 25.09
CA ILE A 94 -14.00 3.56 23.90
C ILE A 94 -14.63 2.51 23.00
N GLY A 95 -13.96 1.37 22.83
CA GLY A 95 -14.48 0.27 22.03
C GLY A 95 -13.57 -0.94 22.03
N ILE A 96 -14.10 -2.09 21.59
CA ILE A 96 -13.35 -3.31 21.36
C ILE A 96 -13.46 -3.62 19.86
N PHE A 97 -12.31 -3.71 19.20
CA PHE A 97 -12.21 -3.85 17.75
C PHE A 97 -11.43 -5.12 17.45
N ASN A 98 -11.96 -5.95 16.57
CA ASN A 98 -11.28 -7.18 16.19
C ASN A 98 -10.62 -7.00 14.83
N SER A 99 -9.35 -7.39 14.73
CA SER A 99 -8.77 -7.60 13.42
C SER A 99 -9.34 -8.87 12.79
N ASN A 100 -9.59 -8.78 11.49
CA ASN A 100 -10.08 -9.89 10.70
C ASN A 100 -9.07 -11.04 10.78
N GLN A 101 -9.53 -12.22 11.17
CA GLN A 101 -8.69 -13.41 11.37
C GLN A 101 -7.95 -13.89 10.11
N PHE A 102 -8.34 -13.43 8.92
CA PHE A 102 -7.73 -13.82 7.63
C PHE A 102 -6.88 -12.72 7.00
N THR A 103 -7.26 -11.45 7.18
CA THR A 103 -6.57 -10.30 6.54
C THR A 103 -5.79 -9.43 7.52
N GLY A 104 -6.03 -9.57 8.83
CA GLY A 104 -5.46 -8.71 9.86
C GLY A 104 -6.07 -7.30 9.87
N LYS A 105 -7.00 -6.97 8.97
CA LYS A 105 -7.55 -5.61 8.87
C LYS A 105 -8.58 -5.34 9.96
N TYR A 106 -8.64 -4.11 10.45
CA TYR A 106 -9.66 -3.62 11.37
C TYR A 106 -10.02 -2.17 11.04
N LEU A 107 -11.20 -1.72 11.48
CA LEU A 107 -11.65 -0.34 11.33
C LEU A 107 -11.90 0.26 12.71
N LEU A 108 -11.29 1.41 13.00
CA LEU A 108 -11.56 2.18 14.22
C LEU A 108 -12.34 3.44 13.88
N ILE A 109 -13.14 3.89 14.85
CA ILE A 109 -13.83 5.16 14.80
C ILE A 109 -13.47 5.90 16.07
N LEU A 110 -12.62 6.91 15.94
CA LEU A 110 -12.07 7.64 17.07
C LEU A 110 -12.33 9.13 16.92
N ALA A 111 -12.49 9.83 18.04
CA ALA A 111 -12.60 11.28 18.02
C ALA A 111 -11.22 11.89 17.73
N PRO A 112 -11.15 12.98 16.95
CA PRO A 112 -9.92 13.70 16.71
C PRO A 112 -9.35 14.31 18.00
N ASN A 113 -8.04 14.54 17.99
CA ASN A 113 -7.32 15.29 19.01
C ASN A 113 -7.37 14.66 20.42
N ILE A 114 -7.33 13.33 20.48
CA ILE A 114 -7.29 12.54 21.72
C ILE A 114 -6.16 11.50 21.62
N LYS A 115 -5.49 11.21 22.75
CA LYS A 115 -4.59 10.06 22.88
C LYS A 115 -5.37 8.86 23.38
N TYR A 116 -5.20 7.73 22.72
CA TYR A 116 -5.88 6.48 23.04
C TYR A 116 -4.89 5.40 23.44
N LEU A 117 -5.21 4.65 24.48
CA LEU A 117 -4.50 3.45 24.91
C LEU A 117 -5.11 2.22 24.21
N PHE A 118 -4.32 1.54 23.40
CA PHE A 118 -4.68 0.32 22.70
C PHE A 118 -4.18 -0.88 23.51
N GLN A 119 -5.09 -1.72 23.98
CA GLN A 119 -4.84 -3.03 24.57
C GLN A 119 -5.07 -4.11 23.51
N ILE A 120 -4.00 -4.70 23.02
CA ILE A 120 -4.00 -5.61 21.87
C ILE A 120 -3.75 -7.03 22.39
N LYS A 121 -4.76 -7.88 22.30
CA LYS A 121 -4.72 -9.29 22.69
C LYS A 121 -4.79 -10.18 21.45
N PHE A 122 -3.88 -11.13 21.32
CA PHE A 122 -3.83 -12.04 20.16
C PHE A 122 -3.25 -13.39 20.59
N GLY A 123 -3.74 -14.47 19.98
CA GLY A 123 -3.29 -15.82 20.29
C GLY A 123 -3.39 -16.16 21.79
N ILE A 124 -2.35 -16.83 22.31
CA ILE A 124 -2.21 -17.21 23.73
C ILE A 124 -1.34 -16.23 24.53
N TYR A 125 -0.98 -15.08 23.94
CA TYR A 125 -0.01 -14.15 24.51
C TYR A 125 -0.66 -13.13 25.44
N GLU A 126 0.15 -12.54 26.32
CA GLU A 126 -0.26 -11.44 27.20
C GLU A 126 -0.67 -10.22 26.35
N THR A 127 -1.65 -9.46 26.86
CA THR A 127 -2.14 -8.22 26.22
C THR A 127 -1.03 -7.17 26.14
N ILE A 128 -0.84 -6.57 24.96
CA ILE A 128 0.12 -5.48 24.75
C ILE A 128 -0.57 -4.11 24.85
N GLU A 129 0.10 -3.10 25.39
CA GLU A 129 -0.45 -1.77 25.64
C GLU A 129 0.31 -0.64 24.93
N GLN A 130 -0.31 0.07 23.99
CA GLN A 130 0.34 1.14 23.21
C GLN A 130 -0.51 2.42 23.15
N ILE A 131 0.10 3.62 23.21
CA ILE A 131 -0.64 4.88 22.95
C ILE A 131 -0.64 5.19 21.46
N VAL A 132 -1.79 5.64 20.97
CA VAL A 132 -1.99 6.22 19.64
C VAL A 132 -2.59 7.61 19.78
N GLU A 133 -1.95 8.62 19.21
CA GLU A 133 -2.46 9.99 19.13
C GLU A 133 -3.21 10.19 17.82
N VAL A 134 -4.45 10.71 17.88
CA VAL A 134 -5.26 11.03 16.71
C VAL A 134 -5.26 12.54 16.51
N PRO A 135 -4.82 13.10 15.36
CA PRO A 135 -4.71 14.55 15.16
C PRO A 135 -6.06 15.21 14.86
N LEU A 136 -6.11 16.55 14.96
CA LEU A 136 -7.34 17.33 14.78
C LEU A 136 -7.82 17.46 13.33
N LYS A 137 -6.91 17.64 12.37
CA LYS A 137 -7.23 17.88 10.97
C LYS A 137 -6.79 16.65 10.17
N VAL A 138 -7.75 15.92 9.63
CA VAL A 138 -7.50 14.90 8.61
C VAL A 138 -8.07 15.42 7.30
N VAL A 139 -7.25 15.49 6.26
CA VAL A 139 -7.65 15.84 4.89
C VAL A 139 -8.57 14.75 4.30
N TYR A 140 -8.54 13.54 4.86
CA TYR A 140 -9.36 12.41 4.44
C TYR A 140 -10.43 12.06 5.48
N GLU A 141 -11.61 11.63 5.02
CA GLU A 141 -12.59 10.98 5.89
C GLU A 141 -12.10 9.61 6.42
N ILE A 142 -10.98 9.07 5.89
CA ILE A 142 -10.40 7.76 6.23
C ILE A 142 -8.86 7.81 6.34
N CYS A 143 -8.31 7.35 7.48
CA CYS A 143 -6.87 7.28 7.80
C CYS A 143 -6.33 5.85 7.75
N LYS A 144 -5.00 5.66 7.71
CA LYS A 144 -4.37 4.32 7.70
C LYS A 144 -3.59 4.06 9.00
N GLN A 145 -3.63 2.83 9.51
CA GLN A 145 -2.84 2.38 10.67
C GLN A 145 -2.26 0.98 10.41
N GLU A 146 -1.08 0.69 10.95
CA GLU A 146 -0.45 -0.64 10.90
C GLU A 146 0.10 -0.99 12.28
N ILE A 147 -0.40 -2.08 12.86
CA ILE A 147 0.06 -2.70 14.11
C ILE A 147 0.86 -3.94 13.72
N THR A 148 2.15 -3.92 14.00
CA THR A 148 3.03 -5.09 13.81
C THR A 148 3.53 -5.56 15.16
N VAL A 149 3.33 -6.84 15.45
CA VAL A 149 3.79 -7.48 16.68
C VAL A 149 5.00 -8.36 16.39
N SER A 150 6.06 -8.29 17.19
CA SER A 150 7.19 -9.21 17.12
C SER A 150 7.22 -10.12 18.36
N ILE A 151 7.28 -11.43 18.14
CA ILE A 151 7.43 -12.44 19.21
C ILE A 151 8.89 -12.87 19.25
N HIS A 152 9.58 -12.65 20.37
CA HIS A 152 10.95 -13.12 20.59
C HIS A 152 10.96 -14.42 21.40
N ASP A 153 12.08 -15.15 21.42
CA ASP A 153 12.25 -16.45 22.12
C ASP A 153 12.01 -16.36 23.65
N THR A 154 11.97 -15.14 24.20
CA THR A 154 11.46 -14.85 25.54
C THR A 154 9.98 -14.43 25.39
N LYS A 155 9.08 -15.18 26.03
CA LYS A 155 7.60 -15.22 25.90
C LYS A 155 6.78 -13.90 25.81
N LYS A 156 7.37 -12.70 25.83
CA LYS A 156 6.66 -11.42 25.76
C LYS A 156 6.76 -10.75 24.38
N PRO A 157 5.63 -10.49 23.72
CA PRO A 157 5.60 -9.84 22.41
C PRO A 157 5.79 -8.31 22.49
N THR A 158 6.45 -7.73 21.49
CA THR A 158 6.62 -6.28 21.32
C THR A 158 5.72 -5.76 20.20
N VAL A 159 5.19 -4.53 20.31
CA VAL A 159 4.29 -3.94 19.30
C VAL A 159 4.87 -2.66 18.72
N LYS A 160 4.71 -2.48 17.41
CA LYS A 160 4.97 -1.24 16.68
C LYS A 160 3.67 -0.80 16.01
N ILE A 161 3.28 0.47 16.19
CA ILE A 161 2.10 1.04 15.55
C ILE A 161 2.52 2.23 14.67
N ASN A 162 2.31 2.10 13.36
CA ASN A 162 2.51 3.18 12.39
C ASN A 162 1.14 3.79 12.06
N ASN A 163 1.02 5.11 12.09
CA ASN A 163 -0.21 5.82 11.74
C ASN A 163 0.06 6.80 10.59
N TRP A 164 -0.86 6.85 9.63
CA TRP A 164 -0.85 7.80 8.53
C TRP A 164 -2.18 8.55 8.52
N PHE A 165 -2.18 9.71 9.18
CA PHE A 165 -3.21 10.73 9.09
C PHE A 165 -2.68 11.74 8.05
N SER A 166 -3.39 11.98 6.95
CA SER A 166 -3.01 12.77 5.75
C SER A 166 -1.88 13.83 5.87
N ASP A 167 -1.03 13.85 4.84
CA ASP A 167 0.14 14.71 4.56
C ASP A 167 0.63 15.75 5.57
N GLY A 168 1.90 15.56 5.91
CA GLY A 168 2.76 16.53 6.57
C GLY A 168 2.83 17.83 5.77
N ASN A 169 2.05 18.81 6.22
CA ASN A 169 2.36 20.22 6.10
C ASN A 169 1.75 21.04 7.25
N ALA A 170 2.31 20.82 8.45
CA ALA A 170 2.58 21.92 9.37
C ALA A 170 4.10 22.04 9.61
N THR A 171 4.90 21.75 8.57
CA THR A 171 6.26 22.22 8.20
C THR A 171 6.83 21.26 7.15
N PHE A 172 6.58 21.54 5.87
CA PHE A 172 7.66 21.86 4.94
C PHE A 172 7.81 23.38 4.89
N PHE A 173 9.05 23.83 5.07
CA PHE A 173 9.69 24.84 4.19
C PHE A 173 10.45 24.01 3.12
N ARG A 174 10.59 24.37 1.82
CA ARG A 174 10.88 25.69 1.20
C ARG A 174 10.55 25.72 -0.33
N LEU A 175 10.25 26.94 -0.84
CA LEU A 175 9.90 27.44 -2.21
C LEU A 175 11.14 27.68 -3.13
N PRO A 176 11.11 28.21 -4.41
CA PRO A 176 10.01 28.67 -5.32
C PRO A 176 10.12 28.37 -6.87
N MET A 177 9.01 28.66 -7.58
CA MET A 177 8.78 29.29 -8.92
C MET A 177 8.88 28.57 -10.30
N HIS A 178 7.73 28.60 -11.00
CA HIS A 178 7.40 28.88 -12.43
C HIS A 178 8.56 29.18 -13.41
N GLU A 179 8.54 28.90 -14.72
CA GLU A 179 7.55 28.85 -15.83
C GLU A 179 8.28 28.07 -16.96
N ASP A 180 7.73 27.44 -18.00
CA ASP A 180 6.80 27.94 -19.00
C ASP A 180 6.42 26.82 -19.98
N LEU A 181 5.35 27.09 -20.72
CA LEU A 181 4.68 26.26 -21.73
C LEU A 181 5.59 25.82 -22.89
N GLU A 182 5.29 24.68 -23.52
CA GLU A 182 4.81 24.68 -24.90
C GLU A 182 4.22 23.33 -25.34
N GLN A 183 3.24 23.44 -26.25
CA GLN A 183 2.38 22.40 -26.78
C GLN A 183 3.15 21.45 -27.70
N ASP A 184 2.87 20.14 -27.65
CA ASP A 184 2.53 19.40 -28.86
C ASP A 184 1.97 17.98 -28.62
N LYS A 185 0.86 17.71 -29.32
CA LYS A 185 0.30 16.41 -29.75
C LYS A 185 0.30 15.26 -28.73
N PHE A 186 -0.64 15.33 -27.79
CA PHE A 186 -0.97 14.23 -26.89
C PHE A 186 -2.17 13.42 -27.38
N ILE A 187 -2.06 12.09 -27.35
CA ILE A 187 -3.21 11.18 -27.39
C ILE A 187 -3.35 10.60 -26.00
N ASN A 188 -4.30 11.12 -25.21
CA ASN A 188 -4.59 10.64 -23.87
C ASN A 188 -5.55 9.44 -23.97
N TYR A 189 -5.16 8.30 -23.40
CA TYR A 189 -6.05 7.16 -23.22
C TYR A 189 -6.49 7.11 -21.75
N GLN A 190 -7.78 7.36 -21.50
CA GLN A 190 -8.39 7.12 -20.20
C GLN A 190 -8.67 5.62 -20.05
N ALA A 191 -8.29 5.04 -18.92
CA ALA A 191 -8.71 3.69 -18.58
C ALA A 191 -10.25 3.65 -18.48
N PRO A 192 -10.93 2.63 -19.02
CA PRO A 192 -12.34 2.42 -18.72
C PRO A 192 -12.48 2.20 -17.22
N LEU A 193 -13.13 3.14 -16.53
CA LEU A 193 -13.67 2.93 -15.20
C LEU A 193 -14.72 1.81 -15.28
N ALA A 194 -14.30 0.56 -15.13
CA ALA A 194 -15.12 -0.31 -14.29
C ALA A 194 -15.17 0.40 -12.93
N PHE A 195 -16.35 0.51 -12.33
CA PHE A 195 -16.60 1.19 -11.04
C PHE A 195 -16.92 2.69 -11.13
N SER A 196 -18.00 3.03 -11.86
CA SER A 196 -18.83 4.16 -11.46
C SER A 196 -20.26 3.68 -11.16
N ASN A 197 -20.59 3.60 -9.88
CA ASN A 197 -21.97 3.73 -9.44
C ASN A 197 -22.01 4.88 -8.43
N PRO A 198 -22.68 6.01 -8.74
CA PRO A 198 -22.82 7.09 -7.79
C PRO A 198 -23.78 6.64 -6.67
N ILE A 199 -23.32 6.67 -5.43
CA ILE A 199 -24.15 6.44 -4.26
C ILE A 199 -25.16 7.59 -4.18
N LYS A 200 -26.41 7.32 -4.57
CA LYS A 200 -27.57 8.18 -4.33
C LYS A 200 -28.37 7.58 -3.18
N GLU A 201 -28.08 7.98 -1.95
CA GLU A 201 -29.05 8.04 -0.84
C GLU A 201 -28.41 8.74 0.38
N PRO A 202 -29.13 9.61 1.10
CA PRO A 202 -28.62 10.27 2.30
C PRO A 202 -28.63 9.28 3.48
N VAL A 203 -27.46 8.97 4.02
CA VAL A 203 -27.30 7.99 5.11
C VAL A 203 -27.49 8.66 6.47
N THR A 204 -28.37 8.12 7.30
CA THR A 204 -28.87 8.74 8.53
C THR A 204 -28.23 8.26 9.84
N SER A 205 -27.31 7.28 9.85
CA SER A 205 -26.50 7.00 11.05
C SER A 205 -25.18 6.25 10.79
N ILE A 206 -24.14 6.59 11.56
CA ILE A 206 -22.82 5.93 11.58
C ILE A 206 -22.94 4.43 11.90
N ASN A 207 -23.91 4.04 12.73
CA ASN A 207 -24.11 2.65 13.13
C ASN A 207 -24.57 1.74 11.97
N GLU A 208 -25.33 2.26 11.01
CA GLU A 208 -25.73 1.48 9.81
C GLU A 208 -24.58 1.31 8.81
N LEU A 209 -23.72 2.33 8.64
CA LEU A 209 -22.52 2.24 7.81
C LEU A 209 -21.52 1.22 8.38
N VAL A 210 -21.30 1.25 9.70
CA VAL A 210 -20.43 0.30 10.39
C VAL A 210 -20.98 -1.12 10.30
N LYS A 211 -22.29 -1.31 10.48
CA LYS A 211 -22.92 -2.63 10.36
C LYS A 211 -22.84 -3.20 8.95
N LYS A 212 -23.08 -2.36 7.93
CA LYS A 212 -22.99 -2.75 6.51
C LYS A 212 -21.54 -3.02 6.07
N GLN A 213 -20.57 -2.27 6.60
CA GLN A 213 -19.13 -2.47 6.36
C GLN A 213 -18.59 -3.71 7.07
N ILE A 214 -18.96 -3.96 8.33
CA ILE A 214 -18.59 -5.17 9.08
C ILE A 214 -19.18 -6.41 8.38
N GLU A 215 -20.42 -6.34 7.90
CA GLU A 215 -21.04 -7.45 7.17
C GLU A 215 -20.34 -7.74 5.84
N ILE A 216 -19.82 -6.71 5.16
CA ILE A 216 -18.98 -6.82 3.95
C ILE A 216 -17.58 -7.38 4.27
N GLU A 217 -16.97 -6.98 5.40
CA GLU A 217 -15.59 -7.34 5.77
C GLU A 217 -15.47 -8.71 6.47
N GLU A 218 -16.52 -9.20 7.13
CA GLU A 218 -16.52 -10.53 7.77
C GLU A 218 -17.02 -11.65 6.84
N LYS A 219 -18.13 -11.44 6.11
CA LYS A 219 -18.74 -12.50 5.29
C LYS A 219 -18.03 -12.69 3.95
N ARG A 220 -17.68 -11.60 3.24
CA ARG A 220 -17.14 -11.71 1.87
C ARG A 220 -15.80 -12.44 1.77
N PRO A 221 -14.82 -12.29 2.69
CA PRO A 221 -13.59 -13.09 2.61
C PRO A 221 -13.85 -14.58 2.81
N ILE A 222 -14.82 -14.94 3.67
CA ILE A 222 -15.22 -16.34 3.90
C ILE A 222 -15.89 -16.89 2.65
N GLU A 223 -16.82 -16.14 2.04
CA GLU A 223 -17.48 -16.52 0.79
C GLU A 223 -16.47 -16.64 -0.36
N ALA A 224 -15.54 -15.69 -0.49
CA ALA A 224 -14.48 -15.70 -1.50
C ALA A 224 -13.57 -16.92 -1.33
N LYS A 225 -13.14 -17.22 -0.10
CA LYS A 225 -12.31 -18.40 0.20
C LYS A 225 -13.07 -19.71 0.03
N THR A 226 -14.36 -19.74 0.36
CA THR A 226 -15.22 -20.91 0.14
C THR A 226 -15.40 -21.18 -1.35
N ALA A 227 -15.71 -20.15 -2.14
CA ALA A 227 -15.79 -20.24 -3.59
C ALA A 227 -14.45 -20.70 -4.19
N PHE A 228 -13.33 -20.13 -3.73
CA PHE A 228 -11.99 -20.52 -4.16
C PHE A 228 -11.67 -21.98 -3.87
N ASN A 229 -11.95 -22.45 -2.65
CA ASN A 229 -11.74 -23.84 -2.25
C ASN A 229 -12.65 -24.80 -3.05
N ASN A 230 -13.84 -24.35 -3.44
CA ASN A 230 -14.75 -25.07 -4.33
C ASN A 230 -14.36 -24.97 -5.82
N LYS A 231 -13.24 -24.32 -6.14
CA LYS A 231 -12.76 -24.03 -7.51
C LYS A 231 -13.72 -23.19 -8.36
N ASP A 232 -14.63 -22.46 -7.73
CA ASP A 232 -15.46 -21.45 -8.38
C ASP A 232 -14.65 -20.14 -8.48
N PHE A 233 -13.69 -20.14 -9.40
CA PHE A 233 -12.77 -19.02 -9.62
C PHE A 233 -13.46 -17.77 -10.16
N ILE A 234 -14.63 -17.90 -10.80
CA ILE A 234 -15.40 -16.76 -11.31
C ILE A 234 -15.98 -15.99 -10.13
N THR A 235 -16.70 -16.67 -9.25
CA THR A 235 -17.27 -16.04 -8.04
C THR A 235 -16.18 -15.56 -7.10
N ALA A 236 -15.16 -16.40 -6.85
CA ALA A 236 -14.03 -16.03 -6.01
C ALA A 236 -13.28 -14.81 -6.57
N GLY A 237 -13.01 -14.78 -7.87
CA GLY A 237 -12.34 -13.67 -8.54
C GLY A 237 -13.11 -12.36 -8.43
N ALA A 238 -14.44 -12.38 -8.62
CA ALA A 238 -15.28 -11.20 -8.45
C ALA A 238 -15.26 -10.67 -7.01
N LEU A 239 -15.30 -11.56 -6.02
CA LEU A 239 -15.23 -11.18 -4.60
C LEU A 239 -13.83 -10.65 -4.22
N TYR A 240 -12.76 -11.31 -4.66
CA TYR A 240 -11.39 -10.84 -4.42
C TYR A 240 -11.09 -9.52 -5.12
N ALA A 241 -11.62 -9.28 -6.32
CA ALA A 241 -11.52 -7.99 -7.00
C ALA A 241 -12.16 -6.86 -6.16
N GLN A 242 -13.35 -7.11 -5.60
CA GLN A 242 -14.02 -6.15 -4.71
C GLN A 242 -13.24 -5.92 -3.42
N LEU A 243 -12.62 -6.97 -2.86
CA LEU A 243 -11.79 -6.84 -1.66
C LEU A 243 -10.52 -6.02 -1.97
N LEU A 244 -9.91 -6.21 -3.13
CA LEU A 244 -8.73 -5.46 -3.59
C LEU A 244 -9.01 -3.97 -3.88
N GLN A 245 -10.25 -3.57 -4.20
CA GLN A 245 -10.59 -2.14 -4.33
C GLN A 245 -10.28 -1.35 -3.05
N ASN A 246 -10.38 -1.99 -1.89
CA ASN A 246 -10.12 -1.35 -0.61
C ASN A 246 -8.65 -1.44 -0.17
N ASP A 247 -7.89 -2.38 -0.74
CA ASP A 247 -6.49 -2.64 -0.37
C ASP A 247 -5.72 -3.35 -1.49
N SER A 248 -5.32 -2.58 -2.51
CA SER A 248 -4.67 -3.10 -3.73
C SER A 248 -3.31 -3.76 -3.49
N GLY A 249 -2.68 -3.52 -2.33
CA GLY A 249 -1.36 -4.04 -1.97
C GLY A 249 -1.37 -5.30 -1.09
N GLU A 250 -2.53 -5.84 -0.69
CA GLU A 250 -2.58 -6.99 0.22
C GLU A 250 -2.09 -8.28 -0.46
N PRO A 251 -1.00 -8.92 0.02
CA PRO A 251 -0.35 -10.00 -0.70
C PRO A 251 -1.18 -11.28 -0.90
N PHE A 252 -2.05 -11.64 0.06
CA PHE A 252 -2.89 -12.84 -0.02
C PHE A 252 -4.11 -12.64 -0.94
N LEU A 253 -4.73 -11.46 -0.91
CA LEU A 253 -5.78 -11.09 -1.86
C LEU A 253 -5.21 -11.06 -3.27
N ASN A 254 -4.02 -10.48 -3.45
CA ASN A 254 -3.28 -10.51 -4.71
C ASN A 254 -2.95 -11.95 -5.15
N TYR A 255 -2.55 -12.83 -4.22
CA TYR A 255 -2.32 -14.25 -4.48
C TYR A 255 -3.58 -14.96 -4.99
N TYR A 256 -4.68 -14.90 -4.22
CA TYR A 256 -5.92 -15.58 -4.59
C TYR A 256 -6.54 -15.00 -5.85
N TYR A 257 -6.54 -13.67 -5.99
CA TYR A 257 -7.07 -13.00 -7.17
C TYR A 257 -6.23 -13.34 -8.41
N GLY A 258 -4.91 -13.32 -8.30
CA GLY A 258 -4.00 -13.72 -9.37
C GLY A 258 -4.27 -15.15 -9.85
N ILE A 259 -4.50 -16.09 -8.93
CA ILE A 259 -4.90 -17.47 -9.31
C ILE A 259 -6.29 -17.48 -9.96
N CYS A 260 -7.25 -16.72 -9.47
CA CYS A 260 -8.57 -16.61 -10.11
C CYS A 260 -8.42 -16.12 -11.54
N LEU A 261 -7.70 -15.01 -11.77
CA LEU A 261 -7.41 -14.46 -13.09
C LEU A 261 -6.73 -15.48 -14.00
N LEU A 262 -5.75 -16.23 -13.47
CA LEU A 262 -5.06 -17.27 -14.23
C LEU A 262 -6.04 -18.36 -14.74
N ASN A 263 -7.10 -18.65 -13.97
CA ASN A 263 -8.12 -19.64 -14.34
C ASN A 263 -9.26 -19.06 -15.18
N THR A 264 -9.60 -17.77 -15.04
CA THR A 264 -10.80 -17.18 -15.65
C THR A 264 -10.51 -16.26 -16.85
N GLU A 265 -9.39 -15.54 -16.84
CA GLU A 265 -9.07 -14.59 -17.91
C GLU A 265 -8.52 -15.31 -19.14
N LYS A 266 -8.89 -14.81 -20.33
CA LYS A 266 -8.30 -15.28 -21.60
C LYS A 266 -6.83 -14.84 -21.71
N ARG A 267 -6.53 -13.60 -21.34
CA ARG A 267 -5.16 -13.06 -21.30
C ARG A 267 -4.51 -13.38 -19.95
N LYS A 268 -3.67 -14.42 -19.94
CA LYS A 268 -3.01 -14.91 -18.71
C LYS A 268 -2.02 -13.91 -18.11
N SER A 269 -1.53 -12.96 -18.90
CA SER A 269 -0.65 -11.87 -18.44
C SER A 269 -1.28 -11.01 -17.34
N LYS A 270 -2.61 -10.88 -17.29
CA LYS A 270 -3.32 -10.13 -16.25
C LYS A 270 -3.05 -10.62 -14.84
N ALA A 271 -2.77 -11.92 -14.68
CA ALA A 271 -2.48 -12.50 -13.38
C ALA A 271 -1.08 -12.11 -12.85
N ILE A 272 -0.15 -11.76 -13.75
CA ILE A 272 1.28 -11.61 -13.43
C ILE A 272 1.49 -10.55 -12.34
N THR A 273 0.94 -9.35 -12.50
CA THR A 273 1.14 -8.25 -11.54
C THR A 273 0.64 -8.58 -10.15
N PHE A 274 -0.54 -9.20 -10.05
CA PHE A 274 -1.09 -9.61 -8.76
C PHE A 274 -0.23 -10.72 -8.13
N LEU A 275 0.20 -11.71 -8.91
CA LEU A 275 1.08 -12.77 -8.40
C LEU A 275 2.47 -12.24 -8.02
N GLN A 276 3.04 -11.29 -8.77
CA GLN A 276 4.28 -10.58 -8.42
C GLN A 276 4.13 -9.82 -7.10
N ASN A 277 3.04 -9.05 -6.94
CA ASN A 277 2.74 -8.33 -5.70
C ASN A 277 2.65 -9.29 -4.51
N ALA A 278 2.05 -10.47 -4.71
CA ALA A 278 2.02 -11.51 -3.69
C ALA A 278 3.44 -11.95 -3.28
N THR A 279 4.37 -12.12 -4.23
CA THR A 279 5.74 -12.55 -3.90
C THR A 279 6.55 -11.57 -3.02
N LEU A 280 6.10 -10.32 -2.86
CA LEU A 280 6.76 -9.34 -1.99
C LEU A 280 6.67 -9.70 -0.50
N ALA A 281 5.67 -10.49 -0.12
CA ALA A 281 5.54 -11.00 1.24
C ALA A 281 6.24 -12.35 1.42
N LYS A 282 7.03 -12.47 2.49
CA LYS A 282 7.79 -13.70 2.78
C LYS A 282 6.89 -14.87 3.18
N GLU A 283 5.69 -14.54 3.64
CA GLU A 283 4.73 -15.44 4.25
C GLU A 283 3.69 -16.02 3.27
N ILE A 284 3.77 -15.64 1.99
CA ILE A 284 2.87 -16.15 0.96
C ILE A 284 3.20 -17.62 0.64
N PRO A 285 2.17 -18.46 0.39
CA PRO A 285 2.34 -19.85 -0.02
C PRO A 285 3.39 -19.98 -1.12
N TYR A 286 4.35 -20.89 -0.96
CA TYR A 286 5.51 -20.96 -1.85
C TYR A 286 5.14 -21.42 -3.28
N ASP A 287 3.97 -22.05 -3.45
CA ASP A 287 3.33 -22.34 -4.74
C ASP A 287 2.88 -21.09 -5.49
N VAL A 288 2.96 -19.89 -4.90
CA VAL A 288 2.90 -18.62 -5.66
C VAL A 288 3.91 -18.59 -6.79
N TRP A 289 5.11 -19.17 -6.59
CA TRP A 289 6.14 -19.24 -7.62
C TRP A 289 5.76 -20.18 -8.76
N PHE A 290 5.00 -21.24 -8.46
CA PHE A 290 4.45 -22.12 -9.48
C PHE A 290 3.35 -21.42 -10.28
N HIS A 291 2.42 -20.74 -9.61
CA HIS A 291 1.35 -19.99 -10.28
C HIS A 291 1.88 -18.82 -11.09
N LEU A 292 2.87 -18.09 -10.57
CA LEU A 292 3.56 -17.02 -11.28
C LEU A 292 4.34 -17.58 -12.48
N GLY A 293 5.01 -18.73 -12.30
CA GLY A 293 5.65 -19.46 -13.39
C GLY A 293 4.67 -19.81 -14.50
N ASN A 294 3.49 -20.33 -14.17
CA ASN A 294 2.42 -20.61 -15.13
C ASN A 294 1.92 -19.35 -15.83
N ALA A 295 1.71 -18.26 -15.09
CA ALA A 295 1.28 -16.99 -15.68
C ALA A 295 2.30 -16.47 -16.70
N TYR A 296 3.60 -16.52 -16.38
CA TYR A 296 4.67 -16.17 -17.30
C TYR A 296 4.77 -17.13 -18.48
N HIS A 297 4.72 -18.44 -18.24
CA HIS A 297 4.84 -19.48 -19.26
C HIS A 297 3.72 -19.33 -20.29
N LEU A 298 2.48 -19.26 -19.84
CA LEU A 298 1.31 -19.05 -20.70
C LEU A 298 1.28 -17.68 -21.38
N SER A 299 2.13 -16.75 -20.96
CA SER A 299 2.33 -15.43 -21.59
C SER A 299 3.62 -15.34 -22.40
N CYS A 300 4.25 -16.48 -22.74
CA CYS A 300 5.51 -16.58 -23.49
C CYS A 300 6.73 -15.91 -22.83
N MET A 301 6.65 -15.55 -21.54
CA MET A 301 7.77 -15.00 -20.75
C MET A 301 8.64 -16.13 -20.18
N PHE A 302 9.21 -16.96 -21.06
CA PHE A 302 9.83 -18.23 -20.68
C PHE A 302 11.01 -18.11 -19.71
N LYS A 303 11.82 -17.03 -19.78
CA LYS A 303 12.93 -16.82 -18.83
C LYS A 303 12.45 -16.51 -17.41
N ASP A 304 11.41 -15.68 -17.29
CA ASP A 304 10.78 -15.35 -16.01
C ASP A 304 10.00 -16.56 -15.45
N ALA A 305 9.36 -17.32 -16.33
CA ALA A 305 8.72 -18.59 -16.00
C ALA A 305 9.73 -19.60 -15.44
N GLN A 306 10.82 -19.87 -16.17
CA GLN A 306 11.91 -20.73 -15.71
C GLN A 306 12.44 -20.28 -14.35
N SER A 307 12.70 -18.98 -14.18
CA SER A 307 13.19 -18.44 -12.91
C SER A 307 12.20 -18.66 -11.76
N SER A 308 10.90 -18.56 -12.03
CA SER A 308 9.84 -18.78 -11.04
C SER A 308 9.67 -20.26 -10.71
N TYR A 309 9.71 -21.14 -11.71
CA TYR A 309 9.70 -22.58 -11.53
C TYR A 309 10.90 -23.09 -10.74
N GLU A 310 12.11 -22.58 -11.00
CA GLU A 310 13.31 -22.87 -10.19
C GLU A 310 13.14 -22.43 -8.72
N GLN A 311 12.41 -21.34 -8.45
CA GLN A 311 12.15 -20.88 -7.09
C GLN A 311 11.13 -21.77 -6.37
N PHE A 312 10.15 -22.30 -7.11
CA PHE A 312 9.21 -23.30 -6.62
C PHE A 312 9.91 -24.64 -6.36
N GLU A 313 10.73 -25.12 -7.31
CA GLU A 313 11.47 -26.38 -7.24
C GLU A 313 12.36 -26.47 -5.99
N LYS A 314 13.02 -25.38 -5.62
CA LYS A 314 13.84 -25.31 -4.39
C LYS A 314 13.07 -25.51 -3.09
N LYS A 315 11.74 -25.33 -3.12
CA LYS A 315 10.88 -25.31 -1.92
C LYS A 315 9.87 -26.45 -1.89
N CYS A 316 9.50 -27.02 -3.03
CA CYS A 316 8.52 -28.10 -3.09
C CYS A 316 9.12 -29.44 -2.61
N SER A 317 8.26 -30.34 -2.13
CA SER A 317 8.65 -31.73 -1.89
C SER A 317 8.85 -32.50 -3.20
N ASN A 318 9.58 -33.61 -3.17
CA ASN A 318 9.76 -34.48 -4.34
C ASN A 318 8.42 -34.98 -4.91
N GLU A 319 7.43 -35.27 -4.06
CA GLU A 319 6.11 -35.70 -4.49
C GLU A 319 5.35 -34.58 -5.22
N GLU A 320 5.41 -33.35 -4.71
CA GLU A 320 4.80 -32.18 -5.35
C GLU A 320 5.49 -31.83 -6.67
N GLY A 321 6.82 -31.91 -6.73
CA GLY A 321 7.58 -31.73 -7.96
C GLY A 321 7.19 -32.73 -9.05
N LEU A 322 7.07 -34.02 -8.69
CA LEU A 322 6.59 -35.07 -9.59
C LEU A 322 5.14 -34.84 -10.03
N LYS A 323 4.25 -34.46 -9.10
CA LYS A 323 2.83 -34.22 -9.39
C LYS A 323 2.62 -33.02 -10.32
N THR A 324 3.46 -32.00 -10.21
CA THR A 324 3.40 -30.79 -11.04
C THR A 324 4.18 -30.90 -12.34
N ASN A 325 4.99 -31.96 -12.52
CA ASN A 325 5.93 -32.12 -13.63
C ASN A 325 6.85 -30.91 -13.79
N ILE A 326 7.38 -30.38 -12.68
CA ILE A 326 8.15 -29.13 -12.69
C ILE A 326 9.38 -29.17 -13.62
N ASP A 327 10.08 -30.31 -13.68
CA ASP A 327 11.22 -30.52 -14.57
C ASP A 327 10.84 -30.36 -16.05
N LEU A 328 9.67 -30.87 -16.43
CA LEU A 328 9.14 -30.73 -17.79
C LEU A 328 8.80 -29.26 -18.07
N LEU A 329 8.17 -28.56 -17.12
CA LEU A 329 7.83 -27.14 -17.29
C LEU A 329 9.09 -26.27 -17.49
N ILE A 330 10.15 -26.54 -16.72
CA ILE A 330 11.45 -25.87 -16.88
C ILE A 330 12.04 -26.16 -18.27
N LYS A 331 12.04 -27.43 -18.70
CA LYS A 331 12.51 -27.81 -20.05
C LYS A 331 11.67 -27.19 -21.16
N ASN A 332 10.36 -27.06 -20.95
CA ASN A 332 9.46 -26.40 -21.88
C ASN A 332 9.75 -24.91 -21.97
N CYS A 333 10.12 -24.26 -20.86
CA CYS A 333 10.58 -22.87 -20.88
C CYS A 333 11.88 -22.70 -21.70
N GLU A 334 12.84 -23.60 -21.54
CA GLU A 334 14.08 -23.55 -22.32
C GLU A 334 13.83 -23.72 -23.83
N SER A 335 12.90 -24.62 -24.17
CA SER A 335 12.49 -24.87 -25.55
C SER A 335 11.72 -23.68 -26.12
N GLY A 336 10.72 -23.18 -25.39
CA GLY A 336 9.92 -22.01 -25.75
C GLY A 336 10.75 -20.76 -25.95
N ASN A 337 11.74 -20.50 -25.10
CA ASN A 337 12.64 -19.35 -25.26
C ASN A 337 13.43 -19.39 -26.58
N LYS A 338 13.77 -20.58 -27.10
CA LYS A 338 14.41 -20.73 -28.41
C LYS A 338 13.39 -20.57 -29.54
N LEU A 339 12.27 -21.30 -29.45
CA LEU A 339 11.25 -21.35 -30.49
C LEU A 339 10.51 -20.01 -30.68
N PHE A 340 10.36 -19.21 -29.62
CA PHE A 340 9.74 -17.89 -29.68
C PHE A 340 10.67 -16.82 -30.26
N ALA A 341 11.99 -17.03 -30.20
CA ALA A 341 12.97 -16.14 -30.84
C ALA A 341 13.05 -16.35 -32.36
N GLU A 342 12.68 -17.54 -32.85
CA GLU A 342 12.73 -17.95 -34.26
C GLU A 342 11.30 -18.09 -34.83
N GLN A 343 10.56 -16.98 -34.88
CA GLN A 343 9.14 -17.01 -35.26
C GLN A 343 8.93 -17.34 -36.75
N ASN A 344 7.95 -18.18 -37.03
CA ASN A 344 7.49 -18.50 -38.37
C ASN A 344 6.53 -17.42 -38.89
N SER A 345 6.64 -17.11 -40.18
CA SER A 345 5.74 -16.19 -40.85
C SER A 345 4.49 -16.94 -41.34
N ILE A 346 3.34 -16.60 -40.78
CA ILE A 346 2.04 -17.15 -41.17
C ILE A 346 1.04 -16.02 -41.42
N GLU A 347 0.04 -16.29 -42.23
CA GLU A 347 -1.15 -15.45 -42.41
C GLU A 347 -2.37 -16.28 -42.01
N ILE A 348 -3.24 -15.74 -41.15
CA ILE A 348 -4.45 -16.44 -40.71
C ILE A 348 -5.59 -16.09 -41.67
N GLU A 349 -6.07 -17.09 -42.42
CA GLU A 349 -7.19 -16.90 -43.34
C GLU A 349 -8.53 -16.89 -42.63
N SER A 350 -8.69 -17.78 -41.64
CA SER A 350 -9.92 -17.87 -40.86
C SER A 350 -9.68 -18.57 -39.53
N ARG A 351 -10.53 -18.27 -38.56
CA ARG A 351 -10.57 -18.95 -37.27
C ARG A 351 -12.01 -19.15 -36.80
N THR A 352 -12.30 -20.26 -36.14
CA THR A 352 -13.65 -20.56 -35.65
C THR A 352 -13.59 -21.46 -34.42
N TYR A 353 -14.34 -21.13 -33.36
CA TYR A 353 -14.49 -21.99 -32.19
C TYR A 353 -15.16 -23.31 -32.54
N ILE A 354 -14.65 -24.42 -32.00
CA ILE A 354 -15.13 -25.76 -32.33
C ILE A 354 -15.73 -26.49 -31.12
N ASP A 355 -16.59 -27.46 -31.41
CA ASP A 355 -17.03 -28.48 -30.45
C ASP A 355 -16.01 -29.63 -30.46
N ASN A 356 -15.27 -29.79 -29.36
CA ASN A 356 -14.22 -30.80 -29.22
C ASN A 356 -14.72 -32.22 -29.51
N SER A 357 -16.00 -32.52 -29.26
CA SER A 357 -16.61 -33.83 -29.54
C SER A 357 -16.80 -34.11 -31.04
N ARG A 358 -16.71 -33.05 -31.85
CA ARG A 358 -16.86 -33.01 -33.31
C ARG A 358 -15.64 -32.38 -33.99
N LEU A 359 -14.44 -32.48 -33.41
CA LEU A 359 -13.19 -31.91 -33.94
C LEU A 359 -13.04 -32.09 -35.47
N LEU A 360 -13.26 -33.32 -35.96
CA LEU A 360 -13.12 -33.66 -37.38
C LEU A 360 -14.19 -33.04 -38.30
N THR A 361 -15.27 -32.42 -37.81
CA THR A 361 -16.27 -31.83 -38.72
C THR A 361 -15.84 -30.48 -39.29
N TYR A 362 -14.80 -29.86 -38.72
CA TYR A 362 -14.35 -28.51 -39.07
C TYR A 362 -13.21 -28.49 -40.09
N TYR A 363 -12.51 -29.61 -40.25
CA TYR A 363 -11.45 -29.75 -41.24
C TYR A 363 -12.07 -30.17 -42.60
N ASN A 364 -11.27 -30.12 -43.67
CA ASN A 364 -11.70 -30.49 -45.01
C ASN A 364 -12.29 -31.93 -45.05
N SER A 365 -13.57 -32.03 -45.41
CA SER A 365 -14.34 -33.27 -45.39
C SER A 365 -13.79 -34.35 -46.34
N GLN A 366 -13.20 -33.96 -47.47
CA GLN A 366 -12.58 -34.88 -48.42
C GLN A 366 -11.32 -35.52 -47.81
N LEU A 367 -10.47 -34.71 -47.18
CA LEU A 367 -9.25 -35.18 -46.51
C LEU A 367 -9.57 -36.09 -45.30
N ILE A 368 -10.59 -35.75 -44.51
CA ILE A 368 -10.94 -36.51 -43.30
C ILE A 368 -11.64 -37.81 -43.62
N ASN A 369 -12.67 -37.79 -44.47
CA ASN A 369 -13.49 -38.97 -44.74
C ASN A 369 -12.68 -40.11 -45.36
N GLU A 370 -11.55 -39.79 -45.99
CA GLU A 370 -10.65 -40.77 -46.60
C GLU A 370 -9.46 -41.09 -45.69
N ARG A 371 -8.85 -40.08 -45.04
CA ARG A 371 -7.50 -40.22 -44.47
C ARG A 371 -7.42 -40.12 -42.95
N ILE A 372 -8.23 -39.31 -42.26
CA ILE A 372 -8.18 -39.15 -40.79
C ILE A 372 -9.48 -39.64 -40.17
N LYS A 373 -9.42 -40.68 -39.35
CA LYS A 373 -10.61 -41.36 -38.80
C LYS A 373 -10.43 -41.66 -37.33
N TYR A 374 -11.54 -41.84 -36.62
CA TYR A 374 -11.51 -42.49 -35.32
C TYR A 374 -11.18 -43.98 -35.48
N LYS A 375 -10.51 -44.57 -34.49
CA LYS A 375 -10.14 -45.99 -34.50
C LYS A 375 -11.36 -46.90 -34.68
N THR A 376 -11.22 -47.88 -35.56
CA THR A 376 -12.18 -48.99 -35.70
C THR A 376 -11.87 -50.10 -34.69
N GLU A 377 -12.79 -51.05 -34.52
CA GLU A 377 -12.68 -52.13 -33.53
C GLU A 377 -11.37 -52.92 -33.61
N PHE A 378 -10.83 -53.12 -34.82
CA PHE A 378 -9.53 -53.78 -35.04
C PHE A 378 -8.37 -53.06 -34.32
N PHE A 379 -8.37 -51.73 -34.32
CA PHE A 379 -7.25 -50.93 -33.82
C PHE A 379 -7.33 -50.68 -32.30
N ILE A 380 -8.50 -50.86 -31.69
CA ILE A 380 -8.73 -50.56 -30.27
C ILE A 380 -8.02 -51.61 -29.40
N SER A 381 -7.01 -51.17 -28.65
CA SER A 381 -6.33 -52.01 -27.66
C SER A 381 -7.21 -52.25 -26.42
N PRO A 382 -6.91 -53.25 -25.59
CA PRO A 382 -7.59 -53.44 -24.31
C PRO A 382 -7.53 -52.20 -23.40
N LEU A 383 -6.41 -51.45 -23.42
CA LEU A 383 -6.26 -50.22 -22.65
C LEU A 383 -7.07 -49.07 -23.24
N ASP A 384 -7.13 -48.94 -24.57
CA ASP A 384 -7.95 -47.94 -25.25
C ASP A 384 -9.44 -48.13 -24.87
N LYS A 385 -9.90 -49.38 -24.89
CA LYS A 385 -11.27 -49.75 -24.50
C LYS A 385 -11.58 -49.39 -23.04
N LYS A 386 -10.58 -49.50 -22.15
CA LYS A 386 -10.71 -49.11 -20.74
C LYS A 386 -10.78 -47.59 -20.56
N LYS A 387 -10.01 -46.82 -21.36
CA LYS A 387 -9.95 -45.36 -21.31
C LYS A 387 -11.18 -44.69 -21.93
N LYS A 388 -11.88 -45.36 -22.85
CA LYS A 388 -13.11 -44.87 -23.52
C LYS A 388 -12.93 -43.54 -24.27
N GLU A 389 -11.70 -43.21 -24.65
CA GLU A 389 -11.37 -42.02 -25.43
C GLU A 389 -11.50 -42.29 -26.93
N LYS A 390 -11.93 -41.29 -27.70
CA LYS A 390 -11.99 -41.37 -29.16
C LYS A 390 -10.62 -41.04 -29.76
N LEU A 391 -9.80 -42.06 -29.97
CA LEU A 391 -8.46 -41.92 -30.54
C LEU A 391 -8.50 -41.86 -32.07
N LEU A 392 -7.53 -41.13 -32.65
CA LEU A 392 -7.41 -40.94 -34.09
C LEU A 392 -6.44 -41.93 -34.74
N MET A 393 -6.67 -42.18 -36.03
CA MET A 393 -5.76 -42.83 -36.94
C MET A 393 -5.73 -42.07 -38.26
N CYS A 394 -4.57 -42.05 -38.92
CA CYS A 394 -4.39 -41.43 -40.22
C CYS A 394 -3.77 -42.42 -41.21
N SER A 395 -4.37 -42.56 -42.39
CA SER A 395 -3.86 -43.39 -43.48
C SER A 395 -3.29 -42.53 -44.62
N ASN A 396 -2.23 -43.04 -45.25
CA ASN A 396 -1.74 -42.50 -46.51
C ASN A 396 -2.55 -42.97 -47.73
N GLY A 397 -3.57 -43.82 -47.53
CA GLY A 397 -4.47 -44.32 -48.56
C GLY A 397 -3.99 -45.57 -49.30
N ASN A 398 -2.69 -45.92 -49.22
CA ASN A 398 -2.10 -46.93 -50.11
C ASN A 398 -1.25 -48.00 -49.43
N SER A 399 -0.67 -47.76 -48.24
CA SER A 399 0.31 -48.69 -47.69
C SER A 399 0.45 -48.70 -46.17
N GLU A 400 0.10 -47.61 -45.48
CA GLU A 400 0.30 -47.52 -44.04
C GLU A 400 -0.80 -46.71 -43.35
N THR A 401 -1.04 -47.08 -42.11
CA THR A 401 -1.90 -46.34 -41.18
C THR A 401 -1.11 -46.06 -39.91
N ILE A 402 -1.03 -44.78 -39.54
CA ILE A 402 -0.50 -44.34 -38.25
C ILE A 402 -1.68 -44.18 -37.30
N GLN A 403 -1.60 -44.76 -36.12
CA GLN A 403 -2.65 -44.71 -35.11
C GLN A 403 -2.09 -44.37 -33.74
N VAL A 404 -2.97 -43.88 -32.88
CA VAL A 404 -2.65 -43.56 -31.49
C VAL A 404 -3.20 -44.65 -30.58
N SER A 405 -2.46 -45.04 -29.55
CA SER A 405 -2.89 -46.09 -28.62
C SER A 405 -2.24 -45.90 -27.25
N TYR A 406 -2.92 -46.36 -26.20
CA TYR A 406 -2.32 -46.53 -24.87
C TYR A 406 -1.46 -47.81 -24.77
N GLY A 407 -1.34 -48.57 -25.86
CA GLY A 407 -0.51 -49.77 -25.94
C GLY A 407 -1.14 -51.01 -25.29
N LEU A 408 -0.32 -52.02 -25.02
CA LEU A 408 -0.72 -53.30 -24.43
C LEU A 408 -0.28 -53.46 -22.96
N THR A 409 0.75 -52.73 -22.54
CA THR A 409 1.41 -52.88 -21.24
C THR A 409 1.33 -51.60 -20.44
N GLY A 410 0.48 -51.58 -19.40
CA GLY A 410 0.57 -50.77 -18.16
C GLY A 410 0.74 -49.24 -18.20
N ASN A 411 1.10 -48.62 -19.31
CA ASN A 411 1.49 -47.23 -19.37
C ASN A 411 0.25 -46.34 -19.51
N SER A 412 0.24 -45.21 -18.81
CA SER A 412 -0.87 -44.26 -18.80
C SER A 412 -0.80 -43.21 -19.90
N LYS A 413 0.11 -43.34 -20.87
CA LYS A 413 0.40 -42.36 -21.93
C LYS A 413 -0.06 -42.82 -23.32
N LYS A 414 -0.26 -41.87 -24.24
CA LYS A 414 -0.58 -42.12 -25.64
C LYS A 414 0.70 -42.20 -26.48
N ASP A 415 0.79 -43.25 -27.30
CA ASP A 415 1.92 -43.53 -28.19
C ASP A 415 1.45 -43.66 -29.64
N LEU A 416 2.34 -43.34 -30.59
CA LEU A 416 2.15 -43.57 -32.01
C LEU A 416 2.57 -45.00 -32.39
N TYR A 417 1.70 -45.65 -33.15
CA TYR A 417 1.92 -46.95 -33.75
C TYR A 417 1.67 -46.88 -35.25
N LYS A 418 2.33 -47.74 -36.01
CA LYS A 418 2.07 -47.95 -37.44
C LYS A 418 1.53 -49.35 -37.69
N ASN A 419 0.69 -49.47 -38.71
CA ASN A 419 0.22 -50.74 -39.25
C ASN A 419 0.39 -50.71 -40.77
N ALA A 420 0.94 -51.78 -41.33
CA ALA A 420 1.00 -51.97 -42.78
C ALA A 420 -0.37 -52.39 -43.32
N LEU A 421 -0.78 -51.82 -44.45
CA LEU A 421 -1.93 -52.29 -45.21
C LEU A 421 -1.47 -53.40 -46.16
N MET A 422 -2.04 -54.59 -46.01
CA MET A 422 -1.71 -55.79 -46.80
C MET A 422 -2.48 -55.79 -48.13
N GLN A 423 -2.01 -56.59 -49.10
CA GLN A 423 -2.64 -56.67 -50.44
C GLN A 423 -4.09 -57.17 -50.42
N ASP A 424 -4.46 -57.95 -49.40
CA ASP A 424 -5.82 -58.46 -49.19
C ASP A 424 -6.75 -57.45 -48.48
N GLY A 425 -6.26 -56.23 -48.21
CA GLY A 425 -6.99 -55.18 -47.50
C GLY A 425 -6.98 -55.32 -45.97
N SER A 426 -6.32 -56.35 -45.43
CA SER A 426 -6.15 -56.51 -43.98
C SER A 426 -5.01 -55.63 -43.44
N TYR A 427 -5.01 -55.40 -42.13
CA TYR A 427 -3.95 -54.65 -41.46
C TYR A 427 -2.99 -55.60 -40.73
N GLY A 428 -1.70 -55.34 -40.88
CA GLY A 428 -0.65 -56.03 -40.13
C GLY A 428 -0.65 -55.69 -38.64
N GLN A 429 0.24 -56.35 -37.89
CA GLN A 429 0.43 -56.09 -36.45
C GLN A 429 0.85 -54.63 -36.21
N SER A 430 0.39 -54.06 -35.09
CA SER A 430 0.77 -52.71 -34.68
C SER A 430 2.22 -52.67 -34.19
N GLU A 431 3.03 -51.83 -34.81
CA GLU A 431 4.43 -51.58 -34.44
C GLU A 431 4.56 -50.19 -33.83
N ALA A 432 5.19 -50.08 -32.65
CA ALA A 432 5.44 -48.79 -32.01
C ALA A 432 6.46 -47.97 -32.81
N LEU A 433 6.22 -46.66 -32.93
CA LEU A 433 7.17 -45.71 -33.52
C LEU A 433 8.13 -45.21 -32.44
N GLU A 434 8.97 -46.10 -31.92
CA GLU A 434 9.85 -45.86 -30.75
C GLU A 434 10.69 -44.56 -30.84
N THR A 435 11.16 -44.19 -32.04
CA THR A 435 11.96 -42.98 -32.24
C THR A 435 11.15 -41.67 -32.18
N LEU A 436 9.82 -41.76 -32.31
CA LEU A 436 8.89 -40.63 -32.28
C LEU A 436 8.19 -40.50 -30.93
N ASN A 437 8.06 -41.61 -30.21
CA ASN A 437 7.40 -41.66 -28.91
C ASN A 437 8.34 -41.16 -27.80
N THR A 438 7.75 -40.54 -26.77
CA THR A 438 8.48 -40.00 -25.61
C THR A 438 7.88 -40.56 -24.32
N PRO A 439 8.42 -40.26 -23.13
CA PRO A 439 7.73 -40.58 -21.88
C PRO A 439 6.37 -39.88 -21.69
N TYR A 440 5.99 -38.96 -22.58
CA TYR A 440 4.76 -38.17 -22.54
C TYR A 440 3.78 -38.62 -23.64
N ASP A 441 2.71 -37.85 -23.86
CA ASP A 441 1.69 -38.20 -24.86
C ASP A 441 2.10 -37.73 -26.27
N GLU A 442 1.99 -38.62 -27.24
CA GLU A 442 1.97 -38.34 -28.67
C GLU A 442 0.59 -38.67 -29.28
N ASP A 443 0.00 -37.75 -30.02
CA ASP A 443 -1.36 -37.86 -30.56
C ASP A 443 -1.54 -37.07 -31.87
N TYR A 444 -2.75 -37.06 -32.42
CA TYR A 444 -3.20 -36.30 -33.59
C TYR A 444 -2.31 -36.46 -34.84
N PRO A 445 -2.03 -37.70 -35.29
CA PRO A 445 -1.16 -37.92 -36.44
C PRO A 445 -1.84 -37.48 -37.74
N PHE A 446 -1.06 -36.88 -38.63
CA PHE A 446 -1.41 -36.62 -40.02
C PHE A 446 -0.21 -36.92 -40.91
N ILE A 447 -0.33 -37.96 -41.73
CA ILE A 447 0.69 -38.29 -42.75
C ILE A 447 0.29 -37.66 -44.09
N THR A 448 1.24 -37.21 -44.91
CA THR A 448 0.95 -36.72 -46.27
C THR A 448 0.64 -37.88 -47.22
N GLU A 449 -0.04 -37.60 -48.34
CA GLU A 449 -0.48 -38.63 -49.30
C GLU A 449 0.71 -39.42 -49.89
N ASN A 450 1.82 -38.73 -50.14
CA ASN A 450 3.06 -39.36 -50.58
C ASN A 450 3.77 -40.20 -49.50
N GLY A 451 3.25 -40.23 -48.27
CA GLY A 451 3.84 -40.94 -47.13
C GLY A 451 5.18 -40.38 -46.64
N LYS A 452 5.66 -39.24 -47.14
CA LYS A 452 7.03 -38.75 -46.85
C LYS A 452 7.10 -37.77 -45.69
N THR A 453 5.98 -37.22 -45.23
CA THR A 453 5.93 -36.26 -44.14
C THR A 453 4.85 -36.67 -43.15
N LEU A 454 5.20 -36.71 -41.87
CA LEU A 454 4.30 -36.97 -40.77
C LEU A 454 4.28 -35.75 -39.87
N TYR A 455 3.07 -35.27 -39.60
CA TYR A 455 2.78 -34.31 -38.55
C TYR A 455 2.12 -35.05 -37.39
N PHE A 456 2.43 -34.67 -36.17
CA PHE A 456 1.78 -35.19 -34.97
C PHE A 456 1.93 -34.16 -33.85
N SER A 457 1.11 -34.28 -32.82
CA SER A 457 1.21 -33.43 -31.64
C SER A 457 1.83 -34.20 -30.48
N SER A 458 2.75 -33.59 -29.74
CA SER A 458 3.43 -34.21 -28.60
C SER A 458 3.54 -33.26 -27.42
N LYS A 459 3.40 -33.80 -26.21
CA LYS A 459 3.74 -33.10 -24.94
C LYS A 459 5.22 -33.25 -24.55
N GLY A 460 5.98 -34.02 -25.32
CA GLY A 460 7.38 -34.34 -25.06
C GLY A 460 8.35 -33.57 -25.95
N HIS A 461 9.44 -34.24 -26.33
CA HIS A 461 10.51 -33.69 -27.18
C HIS A 461 11.06 -32.36 -26.63
N ASN A 462 11.04 -31.32 -27.46
CA ASN A 462 11.31 -29.92 -27.12
C ASN A 462 10.02 -29.08 -27.25
N SER A 463 8.90 -29.59 -26.73
CA SER A 463 7.64 -28.83 -26.62
C SER A 463 7.88 -27.54 -25.82
N MET A 464 7.17 -26.46 -26.17
CA MET A 464 7.15 -25.20 -25.43
C MET A 464 6.03 -25.13 -24.39
N GLY A 465 5.21 -26.17 -24.25
CA GLY A 465 4.00 -26.21 -23.43
C GLY A 465 2.94 -27.09 -24.08
N GLY A 466 1.95 -27.55 -23.31
CA GLY A 466 0.84 -28.37 -23.81
C GLY A 466 1.23 -29.45 -24.83
N TYR A 467 0.34 -29.71 -25.77
CA TYR A 467 0.65 -30.37 -27.04
C TYR A 467 1.26 -29.38 -28.04
N ASP A 468 2.44 -29.70 -28.55
CA ASP A 468 3.05 -28.98 -29.67
C ASP A 468 3.00 -29.82 -30.94
N ILE A 469 2.88 -29.16 -32.09
CA ILE A 469 2.90 -29.79 -33.42
C ILE A 469 4.36 -30.00 -33.86
N PHE A 470 4.66 -31.25 -34.22
CA PHE A 470 5.94 -31.70 -34.74
C PHE A 470 5.82 -32.19 -36.17
N LYS A 471 6.93 -32.08 -36.91
CA LYS A 471 7.10 -32.59 -38.27
C LYS A 471 8.27 -33.55 -38.35
N CYS A 472 8.05 -34.70 -38.99
CA CYS A 472 9.08 -35.64 -39.40
C CYS A 472 9.04 -35.86 -40.91
N THR A 473 10.18 -36.17 -41.51
CA THR A 473 10.29 -36.48 -42.93
C THR A 473 11.05 -37.77 -43.15
N ARG A 474 10.85 -38.40 -44.31
CA ARG A 474 11.63 -39.56 -44.74
C ARG A 474 11.75 -39.60 -46.26
N ASN A 475 12.80 -40.24 -46.76
CA ASN A 475 13.10 -40.28 -48.19
C ASN A 475 12.13 -41.18 -48.98
N SER A 476 11.77 -42.33 -48.42
CA SER A 476 10.81 -43.31 -48.97
C SER A 476 9.88 -43.85 -47.88
N ILE A 477 8.79 -44.51 -48.28
CA ILE A 477 7.80 -45.12 -47.36
C ILE A 477 8.44 -46.20 -46.47
N THR A 478 9.53 -46.82 -46.91
CA THR A 478 10.27 -47.84 -46.15
C THR A 478 11.41 -47.27 -45.31
N SER A 479 11.75 -45.99 -45.48
CA SER A 479 12.81 -45.33 -44.73
C SER A 479 12.35 -45.02 -43.29
N SER A 480 13.30 -45.00 -42.36
CA SER A 480 13.05 -44.48 -41.01
C SER A 480 12.69 -42.98 -41.06
N TRP A 481 11.88 -42.55 -40.10
CA TRP A 481 11.55 -41.14 -39.90
C TRP A 481 12.79 -40.34 -39.45
N SER A 482 12.88 -39.09 -39.88
CA SER A 482 13.81 -38.11 -39.31
C SER A 482 13.46 -37.82 -37.85
N ALA A 483 14.37 -37.14 -37.13
CA ALA A 483 14.05 -36.59 -35.82
C ALA A 483 12.85 -35.61 -35.91
N PRO A 484 11.97 -35.58 -34.90
CA PRO A 484 10.89 -34.61 -34.81
C PRO A 484 11.39 -33.17 -34.76
N VAL A 485 10.81 -32.32 -35.60
CA VAL A 485 11.08 -30.87 -35.62
C VAL A 485 9.82 -30.14 -35.17
N ASN A 486 9.94 -29.38 -34.08
CA ASN A 486 8.87 -28.52 -33.57
C ASN A 486 8.56 -27.39 -34.57
N LEU A 487 7.28 -27.14 -34.86
CA LEU A 487 6.86 -26.11 -35.83
C LEU A 487 6.90 -24.67 -35.30
N GLY A 488 7.37 -24.43 -34.07
CA GLY A 488 7.68 -23.11 -33.53
C GLY A 488 6.48 -22.16 -33.39
N TYR A 489 6.72 -20.99 -32.81
CA TYR A 489 5.70 -19.94 -32.69
C TYR A 489 5.51 -19.23 -34.05
N PRO A 490 4.29 -18.81 -34.46
CA PRO A 490 3.01 -18.90 -33.76
C PRO A 490 2.19 -20.16 -34.05
N ILE A 491 2.71 -21.17 -34.76
CA ILE A 491 1.96 -22.42 -34.98
C ILE A 491 1.77 -23.15 -33.65
N ASN A 492 2.85 -23.27 -32.87
CA ASN A 492 2.85 -23.77 -31.50
C ASN A 492 2.82 -22.62 -30.49
N SER A 493 2.36 -22.93 -29.29
CA SER A 493 2.18 -22.00 -28.18
C SER A 493 2.36 -22.75 -26.85
N PRO A 494 2.37 -22.06 -25.71
CA PRO A 494 2.39 -22.71 -24.40
C PRO A 494 1.17 -23.61 -24.10
N PHE A 495 0.16 -23.61 -24.98
CA PHE A 495 -1.11 -24.31 -24.83
C PHE A 495 -1.17 -25.57 -25.71
N ASP A 496 -2.34 -26.20 -25.85
CA ASP A 496 -2.48 -27.36 -26.73
C ASP A 496 -2.73 -26.91 -28.17
N ASP A 497 -1.80 -27.27 -29.06
CA ASP A 497 -1.85 -27.13 -30.51
C ASP A 497 -1.87 -28.51 -31.16
N ILE A 498 -3.02 -28.85 -31.73
CA ILE A 498 -3.38 -30.20 -32.15
C ILE A 498 -3.79 -30.29 -33.61
N LEU A 499 -3.57 -31.48 -34.18
CA LEU A 499 -4.11 -31.90 -35.48
C LEU A 499 -3.74 -30.93 -36.62
N PHE A 500 -2.49 -30.94 -37.04
CA PHE A 500 -2.02 -30.17 -38.19
C PHE A 500 -2.31 -30.91 -39.50
N VAL A 501 -3.08 -30.28 -40.39
CA VAL A 501 -3.43 -30.81 -41.70
C VAL A 501 -3.02 -29.81 -42.76
N THR A 502 -2.23 -30.24 -43.73
CA THR A 502 -1.73 -29.38 -44.81
C THR A 502 -2.20 -29.90 -46.16
N ASP A 503 -2.26 -29.01 -47.16
CA ASP A 503 -2.47 -29.37 -48.55
C ASP A 503 -1.27 -30.16 -49.14
N SER A 504 -1.40 -30.60 -50.40
CA SER A 504 -0.38 -31.43 -51.07
C SER A 504 0.92 -30.69 -51.38
N ILE A 505 0.91 -29.35 -51.40
CA ILE A 505 2.05 -28.50 -51.76
C ILE A 505 2.69 -27.78 -50.56
N GLY A 506 2.07 -27.85 -49.38
CA GLY A 506 2.52 -27.18 -48.16
C GLY A 506 2.30 -25.67 -48.16
N GLU A 507 1.33 -25.15 -48.91
CA GLU A 507 1.02 -23.71 -48.95
C GLU A 507 0.00 -23.32 -47.88
N PHE A 508 -1.06 -24.12 -47.75
CA PHE A 508 -2.09 -23.94 -46.74
C PHE A 508 -2.08 -25.07 -45.71
N ALA A 509 -2.36 -24.70 -44.46
CA ALA A 509 -2.51 -25.65 -43.38
C ALA A 509 -3.62 -25.23 -42.43
N SER A 510 -4.16 -26.19 -41.69
CA SER A 510 -5.07 -25.92 -40.60
C SER A 510 -4.68 -26.72 -39.37
N PHE A 511 -4.90 -26.14 -38.20
CA PHE A 511 -4.68 -26.79 -36.91
C PHE A 511 -5.71 -26.30 -35.90
N SER A 512 -5.81 -26.98 -34.76
CA SER A 512 -6.69 -26.56 -33.68
C SER A 512 -5.88 -26.14 -32.46
N SER A 513 -6.27 -25.06 -31.80
CA SER A 513 -5.58 -24.54 -30.61
C SER A 513 -6.54 -24.16 -29.49
N ASN A 514 -6.18 -24.36 -28.23
CA ASN A 514 -6.93 -23.82 -27.08
C ASN A 514 -6.25 -22.59 -26.43
N ARG A 515 -5.33 -21.93 -27.14
CA ARG A 515 -4.56 -20.78 -26.62
C ARG A 515 -5.39 -19.56 -26.19
N ARG A 516 -6.57 -19.37 -26.80
CA ARG A 516 -7.49 -18.26 -26.47
C ARG A 516 -8.47 -18.59 -25.36
N ASP A 517 -8.76 -19.88 -25.19
CA ASP A 517 -9.68 -20.39 -24.19
C ASP A 517 -9.31 -21.84 -23.88
N GLN A 518 -8.76 -22.09 -22.70
CA GLN A 518 -8.32 -23.44 -22.30
C GLN A 518 -9.46 -24.47 -22.30
N ASN A 519 -10.72 -24.02 -22.23
CA ASN A 519 -11.88 -24.90 -22.24
C ASN A 519 -12.41 -25.17 -23.66
N GLN A 520 -11.95 -24.45 -24.67
CA GLN A 520 -12.50 -24.53 -26.03
C GLN A 520 -11.41 -24.37 -27.09
N PHE A 521 -11.31 -25.35 -27.99
CA PHE A 521 -10.43 -25.22 -29.15
C PHE A 521 -11.03 -24.27 -30.19
N GLU A 522 -10.16 -23.57 -30.91
CA GLU A 522 -10.43 -22.93 -32.19
C GLU A 522 -9.78 -23.73 -33.31
N TYR A 523 -10.48 -23.88 -34.43
CA TYR A 523 -9.91 -24.28 -35.70
C TYR A 523 -9.32 -23.04 -36.37
N ILE A 524 -8.07 -23.13 -36.80
CA ILE A 524 -7.31 -22.03 -37.42
C ILE A 524 -6.85 -22.52 -38.80
N ASN A 525 -7.23 -21.79 -39.83
CA ASN A 525 -6.73 -22.00 -41.19
C ASN A 525 -5.70 -20.93 -41.53
N ILE A 526 -4.54 -21.35 -42.02
CA ILE A 526 -3.37 -20.51 -42.22
C ILE A 526 -2.74 -20.72 -43.60
N LYS A 527 -2.11 -19.67 -44.08
CA LYS A 527 -1.17 -19.70 -45.20
C LYS A 527 0.26 -19.61 -44.67
N LEU A 528 1.13 -20.51 -45.14
CA LEU A 528 2.53 -20.58 -44.77
C LEU A 528 3.36 -19.67 -45.68
N LEU A 529 4.02 -18.66 -45.10
CA LEU A 529 4.82 -17.69 -45.86
C LEU A 529 6.28 -18.16 -45.96
N LYS A 530 6.85 -18.14 -47.16
CA LYS A 530 8.24 -18.57 -47.42
C LYS A 530 9.30 -17.50 -47.09
N ASN A 531 8.89 -16.23 -46.93
CA ASN A 531 9.79 -15.11 -46.66
C ASN A 531 9.53 -14.57 -45.25
N THR A 532 10.61 -14.32 -44.48
CA THR A 532 10.54 -13.59 -43.22
C THR A 532 10.29 -12.11 -43.49
N LEU A 533 9.26 -11.54 -42.88
CA LEU A 533 9.05 -10.09 -42.93
C LEU A 533 10.20 -9.38 -42.18
N PRO A 534 10.71 -8.24 -42.68
CA PRO A 534 11.68 -7.45 -41.94
C PRO A 534 11.04 -6.91 -40.65
N VAL A 535 11.56 -7.31 -39.49
CA VAL A 535 11.11 -6.82 -38.18
C VAL A 535 11.75 -5.46 -37.87
N PHE A 536 10.96 -4.54 -37.32
CA PHE A 536 11.41 -3.23 -36.87
C PHE A 536 11.66 -3.17 -35.38
N ILE A 537 12.86 -2.70 -35.02
CA ILE A 537 13.28 -2.55 -33.64
C ILE A 537 12.78 -1.21 -33.10
N ILE A 538 12.01 -1.26 -32.02
CA ILE A 538 11.63 -0.12 -31.19
C ILE A 538 12.50 -0.14 -29.93
N LYS A 539 13.22 0.96 -29.70
CA LYS A 539 13.92 1.25 -28.45
C LYS A 539 13.04 2.15 -27.58
N GLY A 540 12.59 1.63 -26.45
CA GLY A 540 11.65 2.31 -25.60
C GLY A 540 12.19 2.65 -24.21
N HIS A 541 11.55 3.60 -23.55
CA HIS A 541 11.77 3.94 -22.14
C HIS A 541 10.44 4.05 -21.40
N PHE A 542 10.35 3.44 -20.21
CA PHE A 542 9.19 3.48 -19.32
C PHE A 542 9.54 4.14 -17.98
N THR A 543 8.65 4.99 -17.48
CA THR A 543 8.74 5.52 -16.11
C THR A 543 7.37 5.89 -15.54
N THR A 544 7.19 5.77 -14.23
CA THR A 544 6.08 6.42 -13.52
C THR A 544 6.53 7.80 -13.03
N LEU A 545 5.63 8.78 -13.00
CA LEU A 545 5.88 10.17 -12.56
C LEU A 545 5.11 10.48 -11.27
N ASP A 546 5.16 9.55 -10.34
CA ASP A 546 4.71 9.68 -8.95
C ASP A 546 5.94 9.75 -8.02
N SER A 547 5.84 10.16 -6.76
CA SER A 547 5.60 9.15 -5.72
C SER A 547 6.74 8.13 -5.64
N LEU A 548 6.50 7.01 -6.31
CA LEU A 548 7.32 5.80 -6.28
C LEU A 548 8.38 5.76 -7.39
N ASN A 549 8.18 6.48 -8.49
CA ASN A 549 9.09 6.57 -9.64
C ASN A 549 9.62 5.20 -10.10
N SER A 550 8.70 4.28 -10.38
CA SER A 550 9.00 2.93 -10.86
C SER A 550 9.39 2.95 -12.33
N ARG A 551 10.36 2.11 -12.67
CA ARG A 551 10.82 1.86 -14.04
C ARG A 551 10.61 0.41 -14.47
N ASP A 552 9.96 -0.40 -13.63
CA ASP A 552 9.62 -1.81 -13.88
C ASP A 552 8.17 -1.92 -14.36
N ALA A 553 8.01 -2.40 -15.60
CA ALA A 553 6.75 -2.64 -16.27
C ALA A 553 6.87 -3.82 -17.23
N ILE A 554 5.74 -4.43 -17.52
CA ILE A 554 5.57 -5.43 -18.55
C ILE A 554 4.71 -4.81 -19.66
N ILE A 555 5.27 -4.79 -20.87
CA ILE A 555 4.61 -4.29 -22.07
C ILE A 555 4.30 -5.49 -22.95
N THR A 556 3.01 -5.76 -23.16
CA THR A 556 2.53 -6.86 -24.01
C THR A 556 1.92 -6.28 -25.28
N ILE A 557 2.15 -6.92 -26.42
CA ILE A 557 1.65 -6.46 -27.70
C ILE A 557 0.91 -7.58 -28.41
N PHE A 558 -0.29 -7.26 -28.86
CA PHE A 558 -1.14 -8.12 -29.67
C PHE A 558 -1.31 -7.49 -31.05
N ASP A 559 -1.15 -8.29 -32.10
CA ASP A 559 -1.53 -7.89 -33.45
C ASP A 559 -3.06 -7.65 -33.48
N ASN A 560 -3.48 -6.45 -33.86
CA ASN A 560 -4.88 -6.00 -33.70
C ASN A 560 -5.84 -6.78 -34.60
N GLU A 561 -5.35 -7.26 -35.74
CA GLU A 561 -6.15 -8.00 -36.73
C GLU A 561 -6.25 -9.48 -36.36
N SER A 562 -5.10 -10.13 -36.18
CA SER A 562 -5.04 -11.55 -35.89
C SER A 562 -5.41 -11.84 -34.45
N GLY A 563 -5.15 -10.94 -33.51
CA GLY A 563 -5.24 -11.09 -32.05
C GLY A 563 -4.11 -11.91 -31.41
N GLU A 564 -3.10 -12.33 -32.18
CA GLU A 564 -1.95 -13.08 -31.68
C GLU A 564 -0.96 -12.16 -30.96
N MET A 565 -0.23 -12.70 -29.97
CA MET A 565 0.81 -11.94 -29.28
C MET A 565 1.99 -11.70 -30.22
N ALA A 566 2.20 -10.45 -30.61
CA ALA A 566 3.32 -10.05 -31.46
C ALA A 566 4.63 -9.91 -30.67
N GLY A 567 4.54 -9.58 -29.37
CA GLY A 567 5.69 -9.49 -28.50
C GLY A 567 5.33 -9.19 -27.06
N ILE A 568 6.26 -9.49 -26.16
CA ILE A 568 6.19 -9.11 -24.75
C ILE A 568 7.58 -8.71 -24.29
N CYS A 569 7.70 -7.62 -23.56
CA CYS A 569 8.98 -7.19 -22.99
C CYS A 569 8.80 -6.65 -21.59
N ARG A 570 9.80 -6.91 -20.75
CA ARG A 570 9.92 -6.31 -19.42
C ARG A 570 10.92 -5.16 -19.50
N THR A 571 10.57 -4.03 -18.92
CA THR A 571 11.45 -2.87 -18.85
C THR A 571 12.54 -3.10 -17.81
N ASN A 572 13.70 -2.50 -18.02
CA ASN A 572 14.76 -2.56 -17.02
C ASN A 572 14.32 -1.78 -15.77
N SER A 573 14.24 -2.44 -14.61
CA SER A 573 13.78 -1.81 -13.37
C SER A 573 14.65 -0.65 -12.87
N VAL A 574 15.88 -0.51 -13.37
CA VAL A 574 16.80 0.58 -13.06
C VAL A 574 16.76 1.66 -14.13
N SER A 575 16.83 1.30 -15.42
CA SER A 575 16.97 2.26 -16.51
C SER A 575 15.67 2.61 -17.23
N GLY A 576 14.58 1.86 -17.02
CA GLY A 576 13.31 2.00 -17.73
C GLY A 576 13.33 1.50 -19.17
N ASN A 577 14.50 1.13 -19.68
CA ASN A 577 14.68 0.83 -21.09
C ASN A 577 14.09 -0.53 -21.48
N TYR A 578 13.55 -0.62 -22.69
CA TYR A 578 13.09 -1.86 -23.30
C TYR A 578 13.37 -1.90 -24.81
N LEU A 579 13.31 -3.10 -25.37
CA LEU A 579 13.50 -3.39 -26.79
C LEU A 579 12.38 -4.30 -27.28
N MET A 580 11.94 -4.05 -28.49
CA MET A 580 10.82 -4.78 -29.09
C MET A 580 10.98 -4.82 -30.60
N ALA A 581 10.55 -5.92 -31.22
CA ALA A 581 10.58 -6.13 -32.65
C ALA A 581 9.16 -6.35 -33.18
N LEU A 582 8.68 -5.50 -34.10
CA LEU A 582 7.33 -5.58 -34.68
C LEU A 582 7.37 -5.47 -36.20
N ASN A 583 6.38 -6.04 -36.88
CA ASN A 583 6.25 -5.91 -38.34
C ASN A 583 5.70 -4.53 -38.71
N PRO A 584 6.11 -3.94 -39.85
CA PRO A 584 5.53 -2.69 -40.34
C PRO A 584 4.11 -2.83 -40.83
N ASN A 585 3.48 -1.67 -41.07
CA ASN A 585 2.20 -1.54 -41.76
C ASN A 585 1.09 -2.33 -41.05
N LYS A 586 1.20 -2.43 -39.73
CA LYS A 586 0.28 -3.17 -38.87
C LYS A 586 -0.13 -2.33 -37.68
N GLU A 587 -1.37 -2.55 -37.28
CA GLU A 587 -1.92 -2.05 -36.03
C GLU A 587 -1.75 -3.09 -34.94
N TYR A 588 -1.37 -2.63 -33.76
CA TYR A 588 -1.15 -3.45 -32.59
C TYR A 588 -1.92 -2.89 -31.39
N GLU A 589 -2.46 -3.75 -30.55
CA GLU A 589 -2.89 -3.39 -29.20
C GLU A 589 -1.72 -3.60 -28.24
N LEU A 590 -1.28 -2.52 -27.60
CA LEU A 590 -0.24 -2.51 -26.59
C LEU A 590 -0.90 -2.45 -25.20
N THR A 591 -0.52 -3.35 -24.30
CA THR A 591 -0.90 -3.27 -22.89
C THR A 591 0.32 -3.02 -22.00
N VAL A 592 0.17 -2.12 -21.03
CA VAL A 592 1.22 -1.75 -20.07
C VAL A 592 0.75 -2.12 -18.68
N SER A 593 1.54 -2.94 -18.00
CA SER A 593 1.27 -3.37 -16.65
C SER A 593 2.44 -3.03 -15.73
N CYS A 594 2.18 -2.30 -14.64
CA CYS A 594 3.19 -1.94 -13.65
C CYS A 594 2.61 -2.07 -12.23
N ILE A 595 3.51 -2.31 -11.26
CA ILE A 595 3.12 -2.56 -9.88
C ILE A 595 2.43 -1.32 -9.28
N TYR A 596 1.38 -1.54 -8.48
CA TYR A 596 0.50 -0.54 -7.86
C TYR A 596 -0.44 0.24 -8.79
N TYR A 597 -0.40 -0.02 -10.10
CA TYR A 597 -1.23 0.64 -11.10
C TYR A 597 -2.15 -0.34 -11.84
N PRO A 598 -3.29 0.13 -12.36
CA PRO A 598 -4.11 -0.68 -13.26
C PRO A 598 -3.35 -0.99 -14.56
N GLU A 599 -3.76 -2.04 -15.26
CA GLU A 599 -3.29 -2.30 -16.62
C GLU A 599 -3.89 -1.25 -17.57
N PHE A 600 -3.04 -0.71 -18.46
CA PHE A 600 -3.45 0.21 -19.51
C PHE A 600 -3.43 -0.48 -20.86
N SER A 601 -4.34 -0.11 -21.76
CA SER A 601 -4.33 -0.54 -23.16
C SER A 601 -4.27 0.68 -24.09
N ALA A 602 -3.53 0.58 -25.18
CA ALA A 602 -3.43 1.59 -26.23
C ALA A 602 -3.25 0.96 -27.61
N ILE A 603 -3.65 1.67 -28.67
CA ILE A 603 -3.40 1.24 -30.05
C ILE A 603 -2.08 1.84 -30.54
N LEU A 604 -1.21 0.99 -31.09
CA LEU A 604 0.08 1.32 -31.66
C LEU A 604 0.07 1.00 -33.15
N ILE A 605 0.27 2.01 -33.99
CA ILE A 605 0.33 1.85 -35.45
C ILE A 605 1.80 1.93 -35.87
N ILE A 606 2.33 0.88 -36.49
CA ILE A 606 3.71 0.86 -36.98
C ILE A 606 3.73 1.31 -38.44
N PRO A 607 4.35 2.47 -38.75
CA PRO A 607 4.40 2.99 -40.12
C PRO A 607 5.36 2.18 -40.98
N GLU A 608 5.28 2.40 -42.29
CA GLU A 608 6.28 1.91 -43.24
C GLU A 608 7.62 2.58 -42.93
N LYS A 609 8.70 1.80 -42.88
CA LYS A 609 10.05 2.35 -42.68
C LYS A 609 10.69 2.64 -44.02
N THR A 610 11.06 3.91 -44.23
CA THR A 610 11.62 4.41 -45.48
C THR A 610 13.15 4.49 -45.50
N SER A 611 13.84 4.37 -44.36
CA SER A 611 15.30 4.41 -44.20
C SER A 611 15.76 3.66 -42.94
N ASP A 612 17.05 3.28 -42.82
CA ASP A 612 17.58 2.33 -41.82
C ASP A 612 17.82 2.86 -40.38
N PHE A 613 16.91 3.68 -39.83
CA PHE A 613 17.02 4.19 -38.44
C PHE A 613 16.30 3.29 -37.40
N ILE A 614 16.50 3.53 -36.10
CA ILE A 614 15.82 2.78 -35.03
C ILE A 614 14.63 3.60 -34.53
N PHE A 615 13.44 3.01 -34.47
CA PHE A 615 12.27 3.64 -33.88
C PHE A 615 12.47 3.85 -32.38
N ARG A 616 12.05 5.00 -31.86
CA ARG A 616 12.09 5.29 -30.42
C ARG A 616 10.69 5.45 -29.85
N GLN A 617 10.52 5.08 -28.59
CA GLN A 617 9.24 5.18 -27.88
C GLN A 617 9.46 5.62 -26.43
N GLU A 618 8.52 6.38 -25.88
CA GLU A 618 8.50 6.73 -24.48
C GLU A 618 7.11 6.49 -23.89
N ILE A 619 7.04 5.79 -22.78
CA ILE A 619 5.81 5.48 -22.06
C ILE A 619 5.91 6.05 -20.65
N ARG A 620 4.93 6.86 -20.25
CA ARG A 620 4.87 7.46 -18.92
C ARG A 620 3.52 7.23 -18.26
N VAL A 621 3.53 6.83 -16.99
CA VAL A 621 2.33 6.77 -16.14
C VAL A 621 2.39 7.93 -15.16
N LEU A 622 1.32 8.69 -15.03
CA LEU A 622 1.29 9.89 -14.18
C LEU A 622 -0.12 10.12 -13.61
N ILE A 623 -0.20 10.89 -12.53
CA ILE A 623 -1.46 11.27 -11.91
C ILE A 623 -1.81 12.70 -12.36
N GLU A 624 -2.88 12.83 -13.12
CA GLU A 624 -3.43 14.11 -13.60
C GLU A 624 -4.88 14.21 -13.14
N ASN A 625 -5.23 15.27 -12.38
CA ASN A 625 -6.58 15.51 -11.84
C ASN A 625 -7.17 14.33 -11.04
N ASP A 626 -6.36 13.72 -10.17
CA ASP A 626 -6.71 12.52 -9.39
C ASP A 626 -7.01 11.25 -10.24
N GLU A 627 -6.73 11.27 -11.54
CA GLU A 627 -6.81 10.12 -12.44
C GLU A 627 -5.42 9.64 -12.83
N VAL A 628 -5.25 8.31 -12.95
CA VAL A 628 -4.01 7.74 -13.48
C VAL A 628 -4.07 7.67 -15.00
N VAL A 629 -3.12 8.32 -15.67
CA VAL A 629 -3.07 8.47 -17.13
C VAL A 629 -1.82 7.80 -17.70
N LEU A 630 -1.97 7.08 -18.81
CA LEU A 630 -0.86 6.57 -19.63
C LEU A 630 -0.61 7.52 -20.81
N LYS A 631 0.64 8.02 -20.94
CA LYS A 631 1.10 8.78 -22.10
C LYS A 631 2.11 7.95 -22.89
N ILE A 632 1.89 7.82 -24.21
CA ILE A 632 2.78 7.13 -25.13
C ILE A 632 3.24 8.10 -26.23
N ASN A 633 4.54 8.34 -26.30
CA ASN A 633 5.18 9.15 -27.34
C ASN A 633 5.93 8.24 -28.31
N ASN A 634 5.56 8.27 -29.59
CA ASN A 634 6.19 7.47 -30.65
C ASN A 634 7.04 8.36 -31.56
N PHE A 635 8.31 8.01 -31.74
CA PHE A 635 9.27 8.73 -32.56
C PHE A 635 9.70 7.84 -33.73
N PHE A 636 8.79 7.69 -34.71
CA PHE A 636 8.92 6.74 -35.82
C PHE A 636 9.36 7.40 -37.14
N THR A 637 9.86 8.63 -37.08
CA THR A 637 10.54 9.30 -38.20
C THR A 637 12.01 9.54 -37.85
N GLU A 638 12.89 9.56 -38.84
CA GLU A 638 14.34 9.76 -38.66
C GLU A 638 14.64 11.06 -37.90
N GLU A 639 13.95 12.14 -38.25
CA GLU A 639 14.05 13.45 -37.58
C GLU A 639 13.61 13.38 -36.10
N SER A 640 12.44 12.79 -35.83
CA SER A 640 11.92 12.65 -34.46
C SER A 640 12.76 11.69 -33.59
N ALA A 641 13.39 10.69 -34.19
CA ALA A 641 14.25 9.75 -33.48
C ALA A 641 15.62 10.37 -33.16
N ALA A 642 16.09 11.30 -33.99
CA ALA A 642 17.34 12.04 -33.82
C ALA A 642 17.24 13.20 -32.80
N SER A 643 16.04 13.74 -32.58
CA SER A 643 15.80 14.85 -31.63
C SER A 643 15.87 14.47 -30.15
N LEU A 644 15.90 13.17 -29.83
CA LEU A 644 16.07 12.69 -28.46
C LEU A 644 17.56 12.58 -28.10
N PRO A 645 18.01 13.06 -26.91
CA PRO A 645 19.39 12.93 -26.46
C PRO A 645 19.90 11.47 -26.57
N ALA A 646 21.20 11.30 -26.80
CA ALA A 646 21.85 9.99 -26.86
C ALA A 646 21.91 9.27 -25.49
N GLU A 647 21.24 9.78 -24.46
CA GLU A 647 21.34 9.39 -23.03
C GLU A 647 20.71 8.04 -22.66
N TYR A 648 20.50 7.13 -23.62
CA TYR A 648 20.15 5.75 -23.32
C TYR A 648 21.23 4.77 -23.83
N PRO A 649 22.51 4.91 -23.44
CA PRO A 649 23.51 3.92 -23.80
C PRO A 649 23.14 2.59 -23.10
N LEU A 650 22.69 1.62 -23.89
CA LEU A 650 22.56 0.23 -23.42
C LEU A 650 23.95 -0.22 -22.95
N SER A 651 24.07 -0.59 -21.68
CA SER A 651 25.34 -1.05 -21.12
C SER A 651 25.71 -2.42 -21.70
N LYS A 652 27.01 -2.72 -21.83
CA LYS A 652 27.48 -4.06 -22.21
C LYS A 652 26.98 -5.17 -21.26
N HIS A 653 26.54 -4.83 -20.05
CA HIS A 653 25.92 -5.76 -19.09
C HIS A 653 24.44 -6.06 -19.39
N GLU A 654 23.71 -5.17 -20.08
CA GLU A 654 22.32 -5.44 -20.52
C GLU A 654 22.28 -6.45 -21.69
N ILE A 655 23.43 -6.72 -22.30
CA ILE A 655 23.63 -7.79 -23.30
C ILE A 655 23.91 -9.15 -22.62
N SER A 656 24.31 -9.17 -21.35
CA SER A 656 24.50 -10.42 -20.58
C SER A 656 24.61 -10.18 -19.06
N ALA A 657 23.67 -10.70 -18.25
CA ALA A 657 23.90 -11.48 -17.00
C ALA A 657 22.83 -11.34 -15.87
N LYS A 658 22.40 -12.52 -15.39
CA LYS A 658 22.20 -13.04 -14.00
C LYS A 658 21.83 -12.14 -12.80
N LYS A 659 20.69 -12.52 -12.19
CA LYS A 659 20.33 -12.83 -10.76
C LYS A 659 21.07 -12.09 -9.61
N VAL A 660 20.29 -11.43 -8.74
CA VAL A 660 20.62 -11.17 -7.32
C VAL A 660 19.41 -11.56 -6.45
N ILE A 661 19.67 -12.31 -5.37
CA ILE A 661 18.72 -12.75 -4.32
C ILE A 661 19.14 -12.09 -3.00
N VAL A 662 18.20 -11.63 -2.17
CA VAL A 662 18.47 -11.14 -0.80
C VAL A 662 17.66 -11.94 0.24
N SER A 663 18.34 -12.40 1.29
CA SER A 663 17.86 -13.27 2.38
C SER A 663 17.56 -12.52 3.69
N VAL A 664 16.79 -13.17 4.58
CA VAL A 664 16.29 -12.75 5.91
C VAL A 664 17.40 -12.63 6.98
N SER A 665 17.31 -11.73 7.96
CA SER A 665 18.27 -11.66 9.09
C SER A 665 17.66 -11.95 10.48
N SER A 666 18.24 -12.91 11.20
CA SER A 666 18.24 -13.01 12.66
C SER A 666 19.37 -12.14 13.26
N LYS A 667 19.24 -11.69 14.53
CA LYS A 667 20.31 -10.93 15.21
C LYS A 667 21.60 -11.77 15.24
N PRO A 668 22.78 -11.17 15.05
CA PRO A 668 24.02 -11.90 14.83
C PRO A 668 24.48 -12.67 16.08
N ILE A 669 24.92 -13.92 15.91
CA ILE A 669 25.56 -14.72 16.97
C ILE A 669 26.94 -14.10 17.27
N ARG A 670 27.17 -13.68 18.52
CA ARG A 670 28.38 -12.95 18.97
C ARG A 670 29.45 -13.90 19.53
N THR A 671 30.70 -13.71 19.14
CA THR A 671 31.86 -14.41 19.73
C THR A 671 32.15 -13.91 21.16
N ASN A 672 32.93 -14.67 21.95
CA ASN A 672 33.30 -14.27 23.31
C ASN A 672 34.03 -12.90 23.37
N GLU A 673 34.89 -12.61 22.39
CA GLU A 673 35.56 -11.30 22.29
C GLU A 673 34.58 -10.17 21.98
N GLN A 674 33.58 -10.42 21.14
CA GLN A 674 32.53 -9.46 20.82
C GLN A 674 31.63 -9.19 22.02
N GLN A 675 31.27 -10.21 22.79
CA GLN A 675 30.48 -10.06 24.02
C GLN A 675 31.21 -9.26 25.11
N ILE A 676 32.55 -9.33 25.17
CA ILE A 676 33.35 -8.50 26.09
C ILE A 676 33.27 -7.04 25.67
N LYS A 677 33.42 -6.75 24.37
CA LYS A 677 33.28 -5.40 23.82
C LYS A 677 31.87 -4.83 24.05
N ASP A 678 30.84 -5.64 23.89
CA ASP A 678 29.44 -5.24 24.12
C ASP A 678 29.23 -4.82 25.59
N LYS A 679 29.81 -5.57 26.54
CA LYS A 679 29.78 -5.20 27.98
C LYS A 679 30.56 -3.92 28.29
N GLU A 680 31.66 -3.66 27.60
CA GLU A 680 32.40 -2.40 27.73
C GLU A 680 31.61 -1.21 27.19
N MET A 681 30.92 -1.38 26.06
CA MET A 681 30.03 -0.38 25.48
C MET A 681 28.86 -0.05 26.43
N ILE A 682 28.24 -1.04 27.07
CA ILE A 682 27.20 -0.80 28.09
C ILE A 682 27.74 0.04 29.25
N LYS A 683 28.90 -0.33 29.81
CA LYS A 683 29.51 0.42 30.92
C LYS A 683 29.81 1.87 30.51
N LYS A 684 30.26 2.07 29.28
CA LYS A 684 30.52 3.40 28.71
C LYS A 684 29.22 4.21 28.58
N ALA A 685 28.15 3.60 28.06
CA ALA A 685 26.85 4.25 27.92
C ALA A 685 26.27 4.67 29.28
N ILE A 686 26.32 3.78 30.27
CA ILE A 686 25.90 4.08 31.66
C ILE A 686 26.72 5.24 32.24
N SER A 687 28.04 5.23 32.04
CA SER A 687 28.91 6.31 32.51
C SER A 687 28.57 7.66 31.84
N PHE A 688 28.23 7.66 30.56
CA PHE A 688 27.75 8.85 29.86
C PHE A 688 26.42 9.35 30.42
N THR A 689 25.45 8.47 30.66
CA THR A 689 24.19 8.85 31.33
C THR A 689 24.45 9.50 32.69
N GLN A 690 25.34 8.91 33.50
CA GLN A 690 25.69 9.45 34.82
C GLN A 690 26.44 10.79 34.77
N GLN A 691 27.17 11.05 33.68
CA GLN A 691 27.83 12.33 33.41
C GLN A 691 26.89 13.38 32.79
N GLY A 692 25.61 13.05 32.56
CA GLY A 692 24.65 13.92 31.87
C GLY A 692 24.81 13.99 30.35
N LYS A 693 25.65 13.12 29.76
CA LYS A 693 25.89 13.00 28.31
C LYS A 693 24.87 12.06 27.68
N PHE A 694 23.62 12.50 27.68
CA PHE A 694 22.50 11.62 27.32
C PHE A 694 22.45 11.28 25.83
N ILE A 695 22.90 12.17 24.93
CA ILE A 695 22.90 11.94 23.48
C ILE A 695 23.89 10.82 23.14
N GLU A 696 25.11 10.92 23.65
CA GLU A 696 26.18 9.94 23.45
C GLU A 696 25.82 8.59 24.07
N ALA A 697 25.07 8.59 25.18
CA ALA A 697 24.53 7.35 25.76
C ALA A 697 23.46 6.70 24.85
N VAL A 698 22.54 7.49 24.29
CA VAL A 698 21.50 6.99 23.37
C VAL A 698 22.09 6.41 22.10
N GLU A 699 23.12 7.04 21.53
CA GLU A 699 23.80 6.51 20.34
C GLU A 699 24.35 5.10 20.60
N ILE A 700 25.04 4.91 21.72
CA ILE A 700 25.62 3.61 22.10
C ILE A 700 24.51 2.59 22.41
N PHE A 701 23.50 2.96 23.19
CA PHE A 701 22.40 2.04 23.51
C PHE A 701 21.58 1.64 22.28
N THR A 702 21.39 2.55 21.32
CA THR A 702 20.72 2.25 20.05
C THR A 702 21.53 1.26 19.23
N GLU A 703 22.86 1.40 19.16
CA GLU A 703 23.74 0.42 18.51
C GLU A 703 23.66 -0.96 19.18
N LEU A 704 23.68 -0.98 20.52
CA LEU A 704 23.57 -2.20 21.31
C LEU A 704 22.22 -2.91 21.13
N GLU A 705 21.14 -2.16 20.93
CA GLU A 705 19.80 -2.73 20.70
C GLU A 705 19.71 -3.59 19.44
N TRP A 706 20.45 -3.26 18.38
CA TRP A 706 20.50 -4.08 17.15
C TRP A 706 21.18 -5.43 17.35
N ILE A 707 22.04 -5.55 18.37
CA ILE A 707 22.91 -6.72 18.56
C ILE A 707 22.58 -7.54 19.82
N MET A 708 21.93 -6.95 20.83
CA MET A 708 21.54 -7.64 22.07
C MET A 708 20.21 -7.14 22.65
N ASP A 709 19.76 -7.75 23.76
CA ASP A 709 18.55 -7.33 24.48
C ASP A 709 18.92 -6.49 25.71
N ILE A 710 18.20 -5.38 25.90
CA ILE A 710 18.46 -4.38 26.95
C ILE A 710 17.39 -4.52 28.04
N GLN A 711 17.81 -4.90 29.25
CA GLN A 711 16.90 -5.17 30.38
C GLN A 711 17.44 -4.61 31.71
N GLY A 712 16.57 -4.52 32.72
CA GLY A 712 16.94 -4.17 34.10
C GLY A 712 17.59 -2.80 34.23
N THR A 713 18.76 -2.74 34.85
CA THR A 713 19.54 -1.51 35.03
C THR A 713 19.92 -0.86 33.70
N ASP A 714 20.20 -1.65 32.67
CA ASP A 714 20.60 -1.13 31.37
C ASP A 714 19.40 -0.46 30.68
N ALA A 715 18.22 -1.06 30.80
CA ALA A 715 16.96 -0.47 30.35
C ALA A 715 16.62 0.81 31.14
N TYR A 716 16.93 0.88 32.43
CA TYR A 716 16.77 2.11 33.21
C TYR A 716 17.63 3.25 32.64
N TYR A 717 18.94 3.02 32.45
CA TYR A 717 19.84 4.07 31.96
C TYR A 717 19.54 4.44 30.50
N PHE A 718 19.11 3.48 29.68
CA PHE A 718 18.66 3.77 28.33
C PHE A 718 17.36 4.60 28.35
N GLY A 719 16.38 4.20 29.15
CA GLY A 719 15.13 4.93 29.36
C GLY A 719 15.37 6.35 29.87
N LEU A 720 16.29 6.53 30.82
CA LEU A 720 16.68 7.84 31.37
C LEU A 720 17.38 8.71 30.31
N SER A 721 18.25 8.11 29.49
CA SER A 721 18.91 8.83 28.40
C SER A 721 17.92 9.26 27.32
N LEU A 722 16.98 8.38 26.96
CA LEU A 722 15.87 8.70 26.06
C LEU A 722 14.95 9.77 26.67
N PHE A 723 14.65 9.70 27.96
CA PHE A 723 13.80 10.68 28.65
C PHE A 723 14.39 12.09 28.59
N ASN A 724 15.71 12.23 28.63
CA ASN A 724 16.39 13.52 28.54
C ASN A 724 16.72 13.97 27.11
N THR A 725 16.55 13.12 26.08
CA THR A 725 16.92 13.44 24.69
C THR A 725 15.74 13.45 23.72
N ARG A 726 14.72 12.62 23.95
CA ARG A 726 13.56 12.49 23.08
C ARG A 726 12.40 13.34 23.56
N LYS A 727 11.68 13.95 22.63
CA LYS A 727 10.44 14.69 22.88
C LYS A 727 9.26 13.72 23.14
N ASP A 728 9.14 12.68 22.32
CA ASP A 728 8.15 11.61 22.53
C ASP A 728 8.58 10.69 23.69
N LYS A 729 7.79 10.69 24.76
CA LYS A 729 8.06 9.95 26.00
C LYS A 729 7.49 8.52 25.99
N VAL A 730 6.81 8.10 24.92
CA VAL A 730 6.24 6.75 24.80
C VAL A 730 7.33 5.68 24.72
N LEU A 731 8.40 5.93 23.95
CA LEU A 731 9.52 5.00 23.88
C LEU A 731 10.26 4.90 25.24
N CYS A 732 10.33 6.01 25.98
CA CYS A 732 10.94 6.04 27.32
C CYS A 732 10.18 5.13 28.30
N SER A 733 8.84 5.19 28.30
CA SER A 733 8.02 4.37 29.20
C SER A 733 8.25 2.87 28.97
N GLN A 734 8.45 2.42 27.72
CA GLN A 734 8.73 1.01 27.42
C GLN A 734 10.01 0.49 28.10
N TYR A 735 11.09 1.29 28.14
CA TYR A 735 12.32 0.87 28.83
C TYR A 735 12.22 1.03 30.35
N PHE A 736 11.49 2.02 30.86
CA PHE A 736 11.22 2.13 32.29
C PHE A 736 10.31 0.99 32.80
N GLU A 737 9.35 0.53 32.00
CA GLU A 737 8.55 -0.67 32.29
C GLU A 737 9.45 -1.92 32.37
N LYS A 738 10.36 -2.11 31.40
CA LYS A 738 11.36 -3.19 31.43
C LYS A 738 12.24 -3.09 32.67
N ALA A 739 12.71 -1.91 33.03
CA ALA A 739 13.52 -1.68 34.21
C ALA A 739 12.76 -1.97 35.51
N ALA A 740 11.50 -1.55 35.61
CA ALA A 740 10.66 -1.70 36.80
C ALA A 740 10.36 -3.17 37.17
N THR A 741 10.57 -4.13 36.26
CA THR A 741 10.41 -5.56 36.55
C THR A 741 11.54 -6.19 37.36
N ILE A 742 12.67 -5.49 37.54
CA ILE A 742 13.87 -6.04 38.18
C ILE A 742 14.16 -5.24 39.47
N SER A 743 14.30 -5.96 40.59
CA SER A 743 14.49 -5.36 41.92
C SER A 743 15.82 -4.62 42.10
N SER A 744 16.80 -4.83 41.22
CA SER A 744 18.08 -4.12 41.22
C SER A 744 18.04 -2.77 40.50
N SER A 745 16.91 -2.42 39.87
CA SER A 745 16.75 -1.12 39.21
C SER A 745 16.66 0.01 40.24
N PRO A 746 17.15 1.23 39.91
CA PRO A 746 17.07 2.38 40.81
C PRO A 746 15.63 2.70 41.25
N GLU A 747 15.46 3.11 42.52
CA GLU A 747 14.15 3.34 43.15
C GLU A 747 13.33 4.44 42.44
N ASP A 748 14.01 5.41 41.82
CA ASP A 748 13.39 6.51 41.05
C ASP A 748 12.87 6.09 39.67
N VAL A 749 13.01 4.81 39.28
CA VAL A 749 12.39 4.27 38.07
C VAL A 749 10.89 4.53 38.02
N PHE A 750 10.18 4.43 39.14
CA PHE A 750 8.74 4.68 39.21
C PHE A 750 8.38 6.17 39.10
N TYR A 751 9.27 7.06 39.55
CA TYR A 751 9.12 8.49 39.32
C TYR A 751 9.23 8.82 37.83
N TYR A 752 10.29 8.36 37.16
CA TYR A 752 10.47 8.59 35.73
C TYR A 752 9.43 7.89 34.87
N LEU A 753 8.94 6.72 35.30
CA LEU A 753 7.81 6.04 34.67
C LEU A 753 6.53 6.88 34.78
N GLY A 754 6.24 7.42 35.98
CA GLY A 754 5.13 8.34 36.20
C GLY A 754 5.20 9.58 35.33
N LYS A 755 6.36 10.24 35.27
CA LYS A 755 6.62 11.39 34.39
C LYS A 755 6.46 11.06 32.90
N SER A 756 6.96 9.89 32.48
CA SER A 756 6.84 9.45 31.08
C SER A 756 5.38 9.21 30.68
N TYR A 757 4.59 8.61 31.57
CA TYR A 757 3.15 8.44 31.37
C TYR A 757 2.41 9.78 31.38
N TYR A 758 2.74 10.67 32.31
CA TYR A 758 2.15 12.00 32.42
C TYR A 758 2.31 12.81 31.12
N TYR A 759 3.53 12.94 30.59
CA TYR A 759 3.77 13.63 29.31
C TYR A 759 3.17 12.89 28.10
N SER A 760 2.83 11.61 28.26
CA SER A 760 2.15 10.79 27.25
C SER A 760 0.62 10.75 27.45
N TYR A 761 0.06 11.63 28.30
CA TYR A 761 -1.36 11.74 28.64
C TYR A 761 -1.97 10.45 29.22
N ARG A 762 -1.15 9.61 29.86
CA ARG A 762 -1.55 8.40 30.61
C ARG A 762 -1.74 8.70 32.10
N PHE A 763 -2.63 9.62 32.44
CA PHE A 763 -2.74 10.16 33.80
C PHE A 763 -3.05 9.10 34.86
N SER A 764 -3.95 8.16 34.59
CA SER A 764 -4.26 7.06 35.51
C SER A 764 -3.03 6.16 35.81
N LYS A 765 -2.21 5.85 34.78
CA LYS A 765 -0.97 5.07 34.97
C LYS A 765 0.13 5.89 35.64
N ALA A 766 0.19 7.19 35.36
CA ALA A 766 1.10 8.12 36.01
C ALA A 766 0.81 8.18 37.52
N ILE A 767 -0.46 8.35 37.92
CA ILE A 767 -0.90 8.29 39.32
C ILE A 767 -0.47 6.99 39.97
N THR A 768 -0.69 5.85 39.30
CA THR A 768 -0.30 4.53 39.81
C THR A 768 1.20 4.43 40.05
N ALA A 769 2.02 4.88 39.09
CA ALA A 769 3.47 4.86 39.21
C ALA A 769 3.97 5.81 40.32
N TYR A 770 3.39 7.00 40.45
CA TYR A 770 3.70 7.95 41.52
C TYR A 770 3.30 7.42 42.90
N GLU A 771 2.17 6.73 43.02
CA GLU A 771 1.75 6.08 44.27
C GLU A 771 2.65 4.91 44.65
N ILE A 772 3.21 4.19 43.68
CA ILE A 772 4.24 3.17 43.94
C ILE A 772 5.52 3.85 44.43
N PHE A 773 5.99 4.89 43.74
CA PHE A 773 7.18 5.65 44.13
C PHE A 773 7.02 6.24 45.55
N LYS A 774 5.86 6.79 45.89
CA LYS A 774 5.53 7.33 47.21
C LYS A 774 5.59 6.29 48.34
N LYS A 775 5.36 5.01 48.03
CA LYS A 775 5.46 3.90 49.00
C LYS A 775 6.89 3.41 49.20
N THR A 776 7.76 3.56 48.20
CA THR A 776 9.12 3.01 48.20
C THR A 776 10.20 4.05 48.48
N ALA A 777 9.95 5.32 48.15
CA ALA A 777 10.91 6.41 48.28
C ALA A 777 10.95 7.00 49.70
N LYS A 778 12.05 7.70 50.01
CA LYS A 778 12.19 8.43 51.27
C LYS A 778 11.30 9.67 51.27
N ALA A 779 10.80 10.05 52.45
CA ALA A 779 9.95 11.24 52.62
C ALA A 779 10.58 12.53 52.04
N VAL A 780 11.90 12.67 52.16
CA VAL A 780 12.66 13.81 51.60
C VAL A 780 12.57 13.85 50.07
N ASP A 781 12.63 12.70 49.40
CA ASP A 781 12.57 12.63 47.94
C ASP A 781 11.13 12.88 47.44
N ILE A 782 10.13 12.42 48.20
CA ILE A 782 8.70 12.68 47.91
C ILE A 782 8.39 14.18 47.99
N GLU A 783 8.90 14.87 49.01
CA GLU A 783 8.71 16.31 49.19
C GLU A 783 9.51 17.10 48.14
N LYS A 784 10.77 16.74 47.91
CA LYS A 784 11.64 17.40 46.92
C LYS A 784 11.10 17.29 45.50
N LEU A 785 10.57 16.13 45.12
CA LEU A 785 10.01 15.88 43.78
C LEU A 785 8.53 16.26 43.67
N LYS A 786 7.92 16.80 44.74
CA LYS A 786 6.53 17.30 44.77
C LYS A 786 5.51 16.29 44.26
N ILE A 787 5.68 15.01 44.61
CA ILE A 787 4.88 13.90 44.06
C ILE A 787 3.37 14.06 44.28
N ASN A 788 2.96 14.65 45.40
CA ASN A 788 1.54 14.90 45.65
C ASN A 788 0.95 15.92 44.66
N GLU A 789 1.72 16.95 44.27
CA GLU A 789 1.30 17.92 43.26
C GLU A 789 1.20 17.25 41.88
N GLU A 790 2.16 16.39 41.53
CA GLU A 790 2.15 15.63 40.27
C GLU A 790 0.90 14.74 40.12
N ILE A 791 0.45 14.13 41.22
CA ILE A 791 -0.79 13.33 41.24
C ILE A 791 -2.01 14.24 41.01
N VAL A 792 -2.08 15.40 41.67
CA VAL A 792 -3.17 16.37 41.47
C VAL A 792 -3.22 16.86 40.02
N PHE A 793 -2.07 17.13 39.40
CA PHE A 793 -2.01 17.49 37.97
C PHE A 793 -2.55 16.36 37.08
N CYS A 794 -2.24 15.10 37.40
CA CYS A 794 -2.81 13.97 36.69
C CYS A 794 -4.34 13.87 36.85
N GLU A 795 -4.86 14.11 38.06
CA GLU A 795 -6.31 14.12 38.33
C GLU A 795 -7.03 15.25 37.56
N ASN A 796 -6.43 16.44 37.52
CA ASN A 796 -6.93 17.56 36.73
C ASN A 796 -6.86 17.25 35.22
N GLY A 797 -5.74 16.72 34.73
CA GLY A 797 -5.57 16.31 33.34
C GLY A 797 -6.61 15.28 32.90
N LYS A 798 -6.91 14.30 33.76
CA LYS A 798 -7.99 13.34 33.54
C LYS A 798 -9.35 14.01 33.37
N LYS A 799 -9.70 14.97 34.23
CA LYS A 799 -10.97 15.73 34.15
C LYS A 799 -11.10 16.51 32.83
N HIS A 800 -10.00 17.08 32.32
CA HIS A 800 -10.01 17.97 31.17
C HIS A 800 -9.93 17.25 29.81
N VAL A 801 -9.30 16.08 29.74
CA VAL A 801 -9.23 15.31 28.47
C VAL A 801 -10.54 14.65 28.09
N ASP A 802 -11.44 14.41 29.06
CA ASP A 802 -12.74 13.79 28.77
C ASP A 802 -13.70 14.68 27.99
N ASN A 803 -13.41 15.99 27.90
CA ASN A 803 -14.20 16.99 27.16
C ASN A 803 -13.31 17.99 26.41
N PRO A 804 -12.60 17.59 25.34
CA PRO A 804 -11.67 18.48 24.65
C PRO A 804 -12.37 19.58 23.83
N SER A 805 -11.78 20.77 23.80
CA SER A 805 -12.17 21.90 22.97
C SER A 805 -11.74 21.69 21.51
N VAL A 806 -12.53 22.16 20.54
CA VAL A 806 -12.24 21.98 19.11
C VAL A 806 -11.61 23.26 18.52
N ILE A 807 -10.33 23.20 18.13
CA ILE A 807 -9.56 24.39 17.69
C ILE A 807 -8.72 24.19 16.41
N GLU A 808 -9.09 24.79 15.29
CA GLU A 808 -8.28 24.73 14.07
C GLU A 808 -6.99 25.56 14.18
N VAL A 809 -5.83 24.98 13.88
CA VAL A 809 -4.56 25.74 13.73
C VAL A 809 -4.51 26.42 12.37
N ILE A 810 -4.57 27.75 12.34
CA ILE A 810 -4.52 28.59 11.14
C ILE A 810 -3.07 28.84 10.71
N LYS A 811 -2.20 29.17 11.66
CA LYS A 811 -0.80 29.54 11.41
C LYS A 811 0.06 29.15 12.60
N ARG A 812 1.30 28.74 12.35
CA ARG A 812 2.30 28.49 13.38
C ARG A 812 3.62 29.17 13.05
N HIS A 813 4.37 29.56 14.06
CA HIS A 813 5.76 29.99 13.95
C HIS A 813 6.45 29.84 15.30
N THR A 814 7.77 29.67 15.27
CA THR A 814 8.57 29.50 16.48
C THR A 814 9.40 30.74 16.72
N VAL A 815 9.47 31.17 17.98
CA VAL A 815 10.28 32.32 18.41
C VAL A 815 11.09 31.97 19.65
N SER A 816 12.13 32.74 19.94
CA SER A 816 12.79 32.66 21.25
C SER A 816 11.82 33.09 22.35
N PHE A 817 11.90 32.47 23.52
CA PHE A 817 11.09 32.83 24.67
C PHE A 817 11.19 34.33 25.01
N ASP A 818 12.38 34.93 24.89
CA ASP A 818 12.61 36.37 25.12
C ASP A 818 11.84 37.28 24.12
N HIS A 819 11.49 36.74 22.95
CA HIS A 819 10.71 37.44 21.93
C HIS A 819 9.20 37.28 22.08
N ILE A 820 8.71 36.49 23.05
CA ILE A 820 7.27 36.30 23.29
C ILE A 820 6.59 37.64 23.61
N ILE A 821 7.28 38.51 24.38
CA ILE A 821 6.82 39.85 24.76
C ILE A 821 6.61 40.73 23.52
N LYS A 822 7.49 40.60 22.52
CA LYS A 822 7.42 41.37 21.27
C LYS A 822 6.25 40.92 20.40
N ILE A 823 5.98 39.61 20.35
CA ILE A 823 4.81 39.08 19.64
C ILE A 823 3.53 39.50 20.35
N TYR A 824 3.52 39.43 21.68
CA TYR A 824 2.39 39.88 22.49
C TYR A 824 2.08 41.36 22.24
N SER A 825 3.09 42.22 22.02
CA SER A 825 2.92 43.65 21.70
C SER A 825 2.51 43.97 20.26
N ASP A 826 2.84 43.11 19.29
CA ASP A 826 2.73 43.39 17.85
C ASP A 826 1.41 42.86 17.21
N ILE A 827 0.52 42.22 17.97
CA ILE A 827 -0.72 41.61 17.44
C ILE A 827 -1.87 42.63 17.34
N GLU A 828 -2.44 42.78 16.13
CA GLU A 828 -3.63 43.60 15.83
C GLU A 828 -4.90 43.04 16.48
N SER A 829 -5.11 43.32 17.78
CA SER A 829 -6.32 42.98 18.55
C SER A 829 -7.22 44.20 18.83
N GLY A 830 -6.79 45.41 18.47
CA GLY A 830 -7.40 46.67 18.91
C GLY A 830 -7.06 47.06 20.35
N ALA A 831 -6.55 46.14 21.17
CA ALA A 831 -5.93 46.40 22.47
C ALA A 831 -4.44 46.74 22.31
N LYS A 832 -3.87 47.52 23.24
CA LYS A 832 -2.43 47.80 23.26
C LYS A 832 -1.77 46.97 24.35
N VAL A 833 -0.91 46.05 23.96
CA VAL A 833 0.00 45.35 24.86
C VAL A 833 1.34 46.08 24.85
N LEU A 834 1.79 46.52 26.02
CA LEU A 834 3.01 47.30 26.20
C LEU A 834 3.95 46.61 27.19
N VAL A 835 5.24 46.94 27.17
CA VAL A 835 6.13 46.58 28.28
C VAL A 835 5.77 47.43 29.49
N ILE A 836 5.71 46.85 30.69
CA ILE A 836 5.42 47.60 31.93
C ILE A 836 6.47 48.72 32.11
N PRO A 837 6.05 50.00 32.23
CA PRO A 837 6.97 51.10 32.46
C PRO A 837 7.53 51.11 33.90
N GLU A 838 8.69 51.75 34.10
CA GLU A 838 9.45 51.71 35.36
C GLU A 838 8.73 52.27 36.59
N ASP A 839 7.75 53.14 36.40
CA ASP A 839 6.92 53.74 37.44
C ASP A 839 5.83 52.78 37.95
N ILE A 840 5.43 51.78 37.16
CA ILE A 840 4.46 50.75 37.55
C ILE A 840 5.13 49.52 38.19
N LYS A 841 6.42 49.28 37.90
CA LYS A 841 7.17 48.15 38.47
C LYS A 841 7.31 48.24 39.98
N SER A 842 7.00 47.14 40.67
CA SER A 842 7.24 46.99 42.10
C SER A 842 8.74 46.91 42.43
N ASN A 843 9.09 47.07 43.71
CA ASN A 843 10.47 46.89 44.17
C ASN A 843 10.98 45.47 43.92
N ASN A 844 10.11 44.46 44.06
CA ASN A 844 10.46 43.06 43.80
C ASN A 844 10.69 42.81 42.30
N ASP A 845 9.89 43.42 41.41
CA ASP A 845 10.10 43.33 39.97
C ASP A 845 11.48 43.86 39.57
N LYS A 846 11.85 45.03 40.12
CA LYS A 846 13.16 45.65 39.87
C LYS A 846 14.30 44.78 40.40
N LYS A 847 14.16 44.24 41.61
CA LYS A 847 15.16 43.37 42.23
C LYS A 847 15.37 42.05 41.47
N LYS A 848 14.30 41.46 40.94
CA LYS A 848 14.35 40.20 40.18
C LYS A 848 14.61 40.41 38.69
N ASN A 849 14.83 41.65 38.24
CA ASN A 849 14.96 42.04 36.83
C ASN A 849 13.80 41.49 35.96
N TYR A 850 12.59 41.48 36.53
CA TYR A 850 11.42 40.92 35.87
C TYR A 850 10.85 41.91 34.85
N GLN A 851 10.65 41.44 33.63
CA GLN A 851 10.07 42.21 32.55
C GLN A 851 8.78 41.54 32.11
N SER A 852 7.67 42.24 32.29
CA SER A 852 6.33 41.75 32.00
C SER A 852 5.57 42.73 31.12
N THR A 853 4.43 42.26 30.63
CA THR A 853 3.57 42.95 29.69
C THR A 853 2.35 43.52 30.40
N LEU A 854 1.98 44.72 29.97
CA LEU A 854 0.83 45.47 30.38
C LEU A 854 -0.23 45.40 29.28
N PHE A 855 -1.40 44.87 29.59
CA PHE A 855 -2.56 44.90 28.73
C PHE A 855 -3.39 46.16 29.02
N LEU A 856 -3.61 46.99 27.99
CA LEU A 856 -4.52 48.14 28.03
C LEU A 856 -5.79 47.82 27.23
N SER A 857 -6.95 47.92 27.87
CA SER A 857 -8.24 47.64 27.24
C SER A 857 -8.51 48.57 26.04
N PRO A 858 -9.28 48.14 25.02
CA PRO A 858 -9.56 48.94 23.82
C PRO A 858 -10.17 50.32 24.12
N ASP A 859 -11.02 50.41 25.14
CA ASP A 859 -11.66 51.64 25.62
C ASP A 859 -10.74 52.52 26.50
N LYS A 860 -9.52 52.05 26.81
CA LYS A 860 -8.49 52.71 27.62
C LYS A 860 -8.94 53.03 29.05
N THR A 861 -9.83 52.22 29.61
CA THR A 861 -10.33 52.39 31.00
C THR A 861 -9.71 51.40 31.99
N HIS A 862 -9.12 50.31 31.50
CA HIS A 862 -8.55 49.25 32.33
C HIS A 862 -7.11 48.91 31.91
N ILE A 863 -6.25 48.72 32.90
CA ILE A 863 -4.93 48.14 32.75
C ILE A 863 -4.86 46.84 33.54
N LEU A 864 -4.28 45.81 32.95
CA LEU A 864 -3.97 44.53 33.59
C LEU A 864 -2.50 44.18 33.36
N PHE A 865 -1.82 43.69 34.39
CA PHE A 865 -0.41 43.30 34.27
C PHE A 865 -0.03 42.29 35.36
N SER A 866 0.99 41.48 35.09
CA SER A 866 1.56 40.56 36.08
C SER A 866 2.78 41.19 36.77
N SER A 867 2.86 41.07 38.10
CA SER A 867 3.92 41.65 38.93
C SER A 867 4.17 40.79 40.18
N TYR A 868 5.39 40.80 40.71
CA TYR A 868 5.69 40.23 42.02
C TYR A 868 5.04 41.03 43.16
N GLY A 869 4.74 42.32 42.96
CA GLY A 869 4.22 43.19 44.01
C GLY A 869 5.08 43.12 45.29
N GLU A 870 4.47 42.68 46.39
CA GLU A 870 5.15 42.39 47.67
C GLU A 870 5.37 40.88 47.93
N SER A 871 4.97 40.02 46.99
CA SER A 871 5.04 38.56 47.05
C SER A 871 6.32 38.00 46.40
N ASP A 872 6.56 36.71 46.60
CA ASP A 872 7.57 35.94 45.89
C ASP A 872 7.07 35.29 44.59
N ASN A 873 5.75 35.22 44.39
CA ASN A 873 5.10 34.74 43.18
C ASN A 873 4.53 35.90 42.35
N LYS A 874 4.24 35.63 41.08
CA LYS A 874 3.67 36.61 40.16
C LYS A 874 2.15 36.65 40.26
N ASP A 875 1.59 37.81 40.61
CA ASP A 875 0.15 38.05 40.69
C ASP A 875 -0.31 38.97 39.55
N ILE A 876 -1.58 38.85 39.14
CA ILE A 876 -2.24 39.80 38.24
C ILE A 876 -2.82 40.97 39.04
N PHE A 877 -2.45 42.17 38.62
CA PHE A 877 -2.92 43.45 39.15
C PHE A 877 -3.76 44.19 38.12
N SER A 878 -4.71 45.00 38.60
CA SER A 878 -5.54 45.87 37.79
C SER A 878 -5.41 47.34 38.20
N LEU A 879 -5.39 48.24 37.21
CA LEU A 879 -5.67 49.67 37.41
C LEU A 879 -6.93 50.05 36.63
N ARG A 880 -7.72 50.96 37.21
CA ARG A 880 -8.89 51.54 36.58
C ARG A 880 -8.70 53.04 36.42
N LYS A 881 -9.18 53.58 35.29
CA LYS A 881 -9.19 55.02 35.06
C LYS A 881 -10.31 55.66 35.87
N LEU A 882 -9.96 56.59 36.74
CA LEU A 882 -10.87 57.31 37.61
C LEU A 882 -11.59 58.44 36.84
N PRO A 883 -12.74 58.95 37.33
CA PRO A 883 -13.47 60.04 36.68
C PRO A 883 -12.66 61.33 36.49
N ASN A 884 -11.63 61.56 37.32
CA ASN A 884 -10.71 62.68 37.21
C ASN A 884 -9.63 62.50 36.12
N GLY A 885 -9.60 61.35 35.44
CA GLY A 885 -8.65 61.00 34.38
C GLY A 885 -7.36 60.33 34.86
N GLU A 886 -7.13 60.24 36.17
CA GLU A 886 -5.97 59.57 36.78
C GLU A 886 -6.20 58.05 36.87
N TRP A 887 -5.13 57.28 37.02
CA TRP A 887 -5.21 55.84 37.27
C TRP A 887 -5.34 55.57 38.77
N SER A 888 -6.14 54.56 39.13
CA SER A 888 -6.18 54.04 40.51
C SER A 888 -4.82 53.46 40.91
N ILE A 889 -4.58 53.29 42.21
CA ILE A 889 -3.48 52.42 42.67
C ILE A 889 -3.73 50.97 42.17
N PRO A 890 -2.66 50.20 41.85
CA PRO A 890 -2.82 48.80 41.47
C PRO A 890 -3.45 47.98 42.60
N PHE A 891 -4.44 47.15 42.27
CA PHE A 891 -5.05 46.22 43.20
C PHE A 891 -5.04 44.80 42.64
N LYS A 892 -4.94 43.81 43.54
CA LYS A 892 -4.93 42.39 43.18
C LYS A 892 -6.32 41.91 42.77
N LEU A 893 -6.36 40.93 41.87
CA LEU A 893 -7.58 40.23 41.52
C LEU A 893 -7.69 38.95 42.35
N ASP A 894 -8.29 39.04 43.54
CA ASP A 894 -8.24 37.97 44.57
C ASP A 894 -8.74 36.59 44.11
N VAL A 895 -9.73 36.52 43.22
CA VAL A 895 -10.26 35.25 42.69
C VAL A 895 -9.39 34.68 41.55
N ILE A 896 -8.54 35.52 40.95
CA ILE A 896 -7.65 35.16 39.84
C ILE A 896 -6.30 34.69 40.36
N ASN A 897 -5.79 35.36 41.39
CA ASN A 897 -4.45 35.10 41.91
C ASN A 897 -4.42 33.92 42.88
N THR A 898 -3.35 33.12 42.82
CA THR A 898 -3.17 31.94 43.66
C THR A 898 -1.86 32.03 44.46
N ILE A 899 -1.48 30.94 45.12
CA ILE A 899 -0.15 30.81 45.73
C ILE A 899 0.94 30.46 44.69
N TYR A 900 0.60 30.43 43.41
CA TYR A 900 1.49 30.13 42.29
C TYR A 900 1.59 31.34 41.35
N ASP A 901 2.23 31.18 40.19
CA ASP A 901 2.38 32.28 39.23
C ASP A 901 1.15 32.44 38.33
N GLU A 902 0.71 33.67 38.15
CA GLU A 902 -0.27 34.12 37.14
C GLU A 902 0.33 35.17 36.19
N GLU A 903 0.16 34.95 34.89
CA GLU A 903 0.79 35.75 33.82
C GLU A 903 -0.11 35.97 32.60
N PHE A 904 0.34 36.87 31.71
CA PHE A 904 -0.28 37.17 30.41
C PHE A 904 -1.79 37.47 30.45
N PRO A 905 -2.27 38.41 31.31
CA PRO A 905 -3.69 38.74 31.38
C PRO A 905 -4.17 39.44 30.10
N PHE A 906 -5.30 38.99 29.57
CA PHE A 906 -5.94 39.54 28.39
C PHE A 906 -7.46 39.66 28.61
N LEU A 907 -8.02 40.84 28.35
CA LEU A 907 -9.46 41.07 28.45
C LEU A 907 -10.09 40.99 27.05
N SER A 908 -11.20 40.26 26.92
CA SER A 908 -11.99 40.20 25.70
C SER A 908 -12.47 41.58 25.26
N VAL A 909 -12.78 41.74 23.98
CA VAL A 909 -13.18 43.04 23.40
C VAL A 909 -14.42 43.63 24.08
N ASP A 910 -15.34 42.78 24.54
CA ASP A 910 -16.55 43.19 25.27
C ASP A 910 -16.31 43.48 26.76
N GLY A 911 -15.09 43.27 27.26
CA GLY A 911 -14.73 43.47 28.67
C GLY A 911 -15.25 42.41 29.63
N LYS A 912 -15.91 41.35 29.13
CA LYS A 912 -16.66 40.40 29.97
C LYS A 912 -15.89 39.13 30.30
N SER A 913 -14.80 38.84 29.59
CA SER A 913 -13.99 37.64 29.81
C SER A 913 -12.52 38.00 29.98
N LEU A 914 -11.93 37.58 31.10
CA LEU A 914 -10.51 37.67 31.39
C LEU A 914 -9.85 36.33 31.11
N PHE A 915 -8.88 36.32 30.22
CA PHE A 915 -8.00 35.19 29.95
C PHE A 915 -6.63 35.42 30.58
N PHE A 916 -6.00 34.38 31.11
CA PHE A 916 -4.68 34.46 31.72
C PHE A 916 -4.05 33.07 31.81
N SER A 917 -2.73 33.01 32.00
CA SER A 917 -2.01 31.76 32.22
C SER A 917 -1.68 31.60 33.70
N SER A 918 -1.88 30.42 34.26
CA SER A 918 -1.62 30.15 35.69
C SER A 918 -0.98 28.78 35.92
N LYS A 919 -0.05 28.72 36.88
CA LYS A 919 0.48 27.46 37.47
C LYS A 919 -0.38 26.95 38.63
N GLY A 920 -1.41 27.70 39.00
CA GLY A 920 -2.34 27.37 40.07
C GLY A 920 -3.67 26.84 39.55
N HIS A 921 -4.71 27.03 40.35
CA HIS A 921 -6.07 26.56 40.07
C HIS A 921 -6.11 25.04 39.76
N GLU A 922 -7.01 24.62 38.87
CA GLU A 922 -7.15 23.24 38.39
C GLU A 922 -6.27 23.02 37.14
N THR A 923 -4.97 23.33 37.24
CA THR A 923 -3.99 23.11 36.16
C THR A 923 -3.70 21.63 35.95
N MET A 924 -3.50 21.21 34.71
CA MET A 924 -3.05 19.86 34.34
C MET A 924 -1.54 19.72 34.23
N GLY A 925 -0.79 20.82 34.38
CA GLY A 925 0.65 20.88 34.20
C GLY A 925 1.15 22.26 33.83
N GLY A 926 2.41 22.57 34.15
CA GLY A 926 3.04 23.83 33.76
C GLY A 926 2.16 25.05 34.00
N PHE A 927 2.23 26.02 33.09
CA PHE A 927 1.19 27.03 32.91
C PHE A 927 0.05 26.50 32.06
N ASP A 928 -1.18 26.68 32.53
CA ASP A 928 -2.40 26.46 31.75
C ASP A 928 -3.12 27.78 31.49
N ILE A 929 -3.82 27.89 30.37
CA ILE A 929 -4.68 29.03 30.04
C ILE A 929 -6.05 28.86 30.72
N PHE A 930 -6.43 29.88 31.48
CA PHE A 930 -7.71 29.98 32.17
C PHE A 930 -8.55 31.13 31.62
N LYS A 931 -9.86 31.00 31.80
CA LYS A 931 -10.85 32.04 31.54
C LYS A 931 -11.66 32.31 32.80
N SER A 932 -11.89 33.58 33.13
CA SER A 932 -12.86 34.02 34.12
C SER A 932 -13.83 35.01 33.51
N ASP A 933 -15.12 34.83 33.76
CA ASP A 933 -16.16 35.74 33.29
C ASP A 933 -16.53 36.76 34.38
N TRP A 934 -16.78 38.00 33.96
CA TRP A 934 -17.21 39.09 34.84
C TRP A 934 -18.64 38.86 35.30
N ASP A 935 -18.87 38.91 36.61
CA ASP A 935 -20.21 38.87 37.20
C ASP A 935 -20.68 40.30 37.49
N GLU A 936 -21.55 40.83 36.61
CA GLU A 936 -22.12 42.16 36.76
C GLU A 936 -22.93 42.32 38.08
N LEU A 937 -23.54 41.24 38.60
CA LEU A 937 -24.36 41.29 39.82
C LEU A 937 -23.50 41.46 41.07
N ASN A 938 -22.37 40.75 41.11
CA ASN A 938 -21.47 40.74 42.26
C ASN A 938 -20.28 41.70 42.10
N SER A 939 -20.17 42.37 40.95
CA SER A 939 -19.05 43.25 40.59
C SER A 939 -17.68 42.59 40.81
N SER A 940 -17.57 41.31 40.47
CA SER A 940 -16.39 40.49 40.71
C SER A 940 -16.15 39.48 39.58
N TRP A 941 -14.92 38.99 39.47
CA TRP A 941 -14.58 37.90 38.57
C TRP A 941 -15.09 36.56 39.13
N LYS A 942 -15.65 35.71 38.26
CA LYS A 942 -16.04 34.35 38.62
C LYS A 942 -14.82 33.45 38.83
N LYS A 943 -15.03 32.28 39.43
CA LYS A 943 -13.98 31.25 39.57
C LYS A 943 -13.38 30.96 38.18
N PRO A 944 -12.05 31.00 38.01
CA PRO A 944 -11.41 30.67 36.75
C PRO A 944 -11.70 29.24 36.30
N VAL A 945 -11.87 29.06 35.00
CA VAL A 945 -12.11 27.78 34.33
C VAL A 945 -10.96 27.49 33.38
N ASN A 946 -10.36 26.32 33.52
CA ASN A 946 -9.32 25.81 32.63
C ASN A 946 -9.91 25.61 31.23
N LEU A 947 -9.23 26.05 30.17
CA LEU A 947 -9.73 25.94 28.80
C LEU A 947 -9.61 24.53 28.18
N GLY A 948 -8.99 23.60 28.90
CA GLY A 948 -8.92 22.18 28.57
C GLY A 948 -8.04 21.88 27.36
N VAL A 949 -7.95 20.59 27.05
CA VAL A 949 -7.19 20.09 25.89
C VAL A 949 -7.95 20.44 24.60
N PRO A 950 -7.26 20.79 23.49
CA PRO A 950 -5.82 20.85 23.30
C PRO A 950 -5.20 22.23 23.54
N LEU A 951 -5.96 23.24 23.98
CA LEU A 951 -5.37 24.55 24.30
C LEU A 951 -4.32 24.39 25.39
N ASN A 952 -4.68 23.60 26.42
CA ASN A 952 -3.81 23.25 27.53
C ASN A 952 -3.24 21.83 27.37
N SER A 953 -2.13 21.55 28.05
CA SER A 953 -1.34 20.32 27.95
C SER A 953 -0.52 20.12 29.23
N PRO A 954 0.17 18.97 29.39
CA PRO A 954 1.14 18.78 30.48
C PRO A 954 2.36 19.73 30.47
N PHE A 955 2.44 20.65 29.51
CA PHE A 955 3.55 21.59 29.29
C PHE A 955 3.09 23.04 29.57
N ASP A 956 3.93 24.05 29.32
CA ASP A 956 3.51 25.44 29.48
C ASP A 956 2.74 25.92 28.24
N ASP A 957 1.48 26.24 28.46
CA ASP A 957 0.56 26.90 27.55
C ASP A 957 0.25 28.31 28.06
N LEU A 958 0.82 29.27 27.34
CA LEU A 958 0.88 30.67 27.68
C LEU A 958 0.03 31.47 26.73
N LEU A 959 -0.42 32.64 27.19
CA LEU A 959 -0.86 33.75 26.35
C LEU A 959 -2.15 33.42 25.57
N TYR A 960 -3.17 34.26 25.72
CA TYR A 960 -4.40 34.15 24.94
C TYR A 960 -4.75 35.53 24.40
N ILE A 961 -4.85 35.68 23.08
CA ILE A 961 -5.22 36.95 22.45
C ILE A 961 -6.24 36.71 21.35
N GLU A 962 -7.40 37.35 21.46
CA GLU A 962 -8.36 37.43 20.36
C GLU A 962 -7.78 38.29 19.22
N CYS A 963 -7.72 37.74 18.00
CA CYS A 963 -7.29 38.49 16.83
C CYS A 963 -8.48 39.28 16.27
N SER A 964 -8.28 40.58 15.98
CA SER A 964 -9.29 41.35 15.24
C SER A 964 -9.37 40.88 13.77
N LYS A 965 -10.54 41.09 13.14
CA LYS A 965 -10.86 40.62 11.79
C LYS A 965 -10.04 41.31 10.71
#